data_AF-A0A1H4R544-F1
#
_entry.id   AF-A0A1H4R544-F1
#
_cell.length_a   1.000
_cell.length_b   1.000
_cell.length_c   1.000
_cell.angle_alpha   90.00
_cell.angle_beta   90.00
_cell.angle_gamma   90.00
#
_symmetry.space_group_name_H-M   'P 1'
#
loop_
_entity.id
_entity.type
_entity.pdbx_description
1 polymer ?
#
loop_
_entity_poly.entity_id
_entity_poly.type
_entity_poly.pdbx_seq_one_letter_code
_entity_poly.pdbx_strand_id
1 'polypeptide(L)'
;MAQSRGLRAACVLNQSKGAVVQPPLSFSPQGLAIKTSAAKYSPAGSQARFFYPGRGYDLFVTMTAMAALLVLSLPVLAEPRGGTVVDGAAAISQVGAATNINQSSNRAIINWQGFSVGANETVNFYQPGASSVTLNRVIGNEASVINGAINANGQVFIVNSAGVLFGGGSQINVGGLVASTLDISNQDFMAGNYTFSGTSNASVINQGRIRAHSGGYVALLGKTVSNEGVISARLGTVAMAAGEKMTLNFGGNSLLDVTIDKGTLNALVENKRAIRANGGQVIMTAKAADQLLSAQVNNTGIVQARTVGALRGGTTSSGNVRVGKIKILAEGGRVNISGRLDASAPRGGNGGFIETSGAKVKIADGAVITTKAAAGRSGTWLIDPTDFNIVAGSGALTGSGIGAATLANNLANGNVMIATVAGGTENGDINVNAAVSWQADTILTLNAHNNININEAITATGNAAGLTLNAGNNININNAVSFSGANATLVMNYGGYNGTSVLTPAAGTDCNIRTRASYSGTVLDDNGIPVAKQDTSGGVYGSITFSNSANANGLTINGQAYTLIHSMAQLPAISGVSGYFALAQDLNSSGTYTAAVITSLDGTFTGLGHTISNLTIAEPLPAPVIPIPTGLIGTVQSGSVIRDIGLLNVNVTAYSRVGGLVGENLGGAINGAYVTGSVSGAITVGGLVGFNGSDLTGRGGVISSSYSAAAVSGSANYDAFQYIGGLVGWNTGANSKITASHATGSVAWPGASPTSNTDIGGLAGRNLNGTIANSYATGNITVNDGAGNVGGLVGFGGGATGIISYSFATGNVTGGLMNVGGLMGQNLAGGRITGSYATGNITAGKNDSVSQNFGGLVGLNSGGASTITDSFANGNVTVNGGNYAGGLVGNNSGTISGSTANGNVNGSPISDAMGGLVGNNSGTITGSRSNGDVTGQTAGGLVGSNSGTINNSTANGSVNSRTGGGQDIAHTNTGTVTNSTYRDVKAEQRAEAERLEAERIEAARVEAARVEAARVEAARIEAARLEAARVETARVEAAARAAFQSEAARTGSTVANTDPSLSSAAPPATAAPIKATRDAADNEAVDAGFKQVEQQASSEDERRENERKAAAARAAAAAAAAHRASVQRANANRAGGGSGGGYGATIRSIDVDGQRFNLEGGGGSNNSGAPASGGAQ
;
A
#
# COMPACT_ATOMS: atom_id res chain seq x y z
N MET A 1 -29.88 -28.95 -1.91
CA MET A 1 -29.99 -30.43 -1.85
C MET A 1 -28.58 -31.01 -1.73
N ALA A 2 -28.41 -32.10 -0.98
CA ALA A 2 -27.25 -32.99 -1.09
C ALA A 2 -27.44 -33.92 -2.32
N GLN A 3 -26.51 -34.72 -2.84
CA GLN A 3 -25.21 -35.24 -2.38
C GLN A 3 -24.22 -35.20 -3.59
N SER A 4 -22.90 -35.27 -3.45
CA SER A 4 -22.16 -36.54 -3.26
C SER A 4 -20.75 -36.35 -2.69
N ARG A 5 -20.23 -37.42 -2.06
CA ARG A 5 -18.87 -37.57 -1.49
C ARG A 5 -17.92 -38.04 -2.62
N GLY A 6 -16.59 -37.90 -2.56
CA GLY A 6 -15.69 -37.41 -1.52
C GLY A 6 -14.49 -38.35 -1.34
N LEU A 7 -13.36 -37.87 -0.80
CA LEU A 7 -12.30 -38.72 -0.25
C LEU A 7 -11.45 -37.91 0.75
N ARG A 8 -11.21 -38.48 1.95
CA ARG A 8 -10.47 -37.89 3.06
C ARG A 8 -9.65 -38.99 3.74
N ALA A 9 -8.40 -38.69 4.03
CA ALA A 9 -7.64 -39.22 5.17
C ALA A 9 -6.40 -38.34 5.38
N ALA A 10 -5.81 -38.18 6.56
CA ALA A 10 -6.32 -38.15 7.93
C ALA A 10 -5.19 -37.61 8.81
N CYS A 11 -5.44 -36.72 9.77
CA CYS A 11 -4.52 -36.53 10.90
C CYS A 11 -5.27 -36.01 12.13
N VAL A 12 -4.72 -36.33 13.31
CA VAL A 12 -5.43 -36.33 14.58
C VAL A 12 -5.10 -35.08 15.39
N LEU A 13 -6.13 -34.41 15.90
CA LEU A 13 -6.03 -33.39 16.94
C LEU A 13 -6.10 -34.09 18.30
N ASN A 14 -5.11 -33.82 19.17
CA ASN A 14 -5.25 -34.10 20.60
C ASN A 14 -4.91 -32.84 21.39
N GLN A 15 -5.79 -32.44 22.30
CA GLN A 15 -5.63 -31.26 23.15
C GLN A 15 -5.27 -31.69 24.56
N SER A 16 -4.38 -30.96 25.23
CA SER A 16 -4.38 -30.89 26.68
C SER A 16 -3.97 -29.50 27.17
N LYS A 17 -4.77 -28.95 28.09
CA LYS A 17 -4.42 -27.81 28.95
C LYS A 17 -4.14 -28.38 30.35
N GLY A 18 -3.10 -27.90 31.03
CA GLY A 18 -2.75 -28.31 32.40
C GLY A 18 -1.85 -27.26 33.06
N ALA A 19 -2.36 -26.64 34.13
CA ALA A 19 -1.93 -25.33 34.65
C ALA A 19 -0.83 -25.35 35.75
N VAL A 20 -0.43 -24.12 36.15
CA VAL A 20 0.15 -23.67 37.45
C VAL A 20 1.68 -23.78 37.67
N VAL A 21 2.34 -22.63 37.94
CA VAL A 21 3.11 -22.26 39.17
C VAL A 21 3.97 -20.99 38.92
N GLN A 22 4.01 -20.09 39.91
CA GLN A 22 4.90 -18.91 40.07
C GLN A 22 5.52 -18.96 41.49
N PRO A 23 6.47 -18.07 41.89
CA PRO A 23 7.50 -17.33 41.14
C PRO A 23 8.88 -17.90 41.60
N PRO A 24 9.78 -17.22 42.36
CA PRO A 24 10.45 -15.90 42.28
C PRO A 24 11.86 -16.04 41.60
N LEU A 25 12.88 -15.17 41.66
CA LEU A 25 13.27 -13.99 42.46
C LEU A 25 13.89 -12.87 41.58
N SER A 26 14.11 -11.70 42.17
CA SER A 26 14.78 -10.51 41.59
C SER A 26 16.28 -10.46 41.87
N PHE A 27 17.08 -9.88 40.95
CA PHE A 27 18.20 -9.00 41.31
C PHE A 27 18.47 -7.98 40.19
N SER A 28 18.55 -6.70 40.56
CA SER A 28 19.30 -5.66 39.83
C SER A 28 20.49 -5.25 40.70
N PRO A 29 21.54 -4.62 40.15
CA PRO A 29 21.49 -3.16 40.12
C PRO A 29 22.15 -2.49 38.89
N GLN A 30 21.78 -1.21 38.70
CA GLN A 30 22.63 -0.05 38.35
C GLN A 30 23.88 -0.31 37.48
N GLY A 31 24.11 0.31 36.32
CA GLY A 31 23.53 1.54 35.77
C GLY A 31 24.59 2.65 35.66
N LEU A 32 25.00 3.00 34.44
CA LEU A 32 25.52 4.33 34.12
C LEU A 32 25.45 4.59 32.61
N ALA A 33 24.92 5.75 32.23
CA ALA A 33 24.89 6.19 30.84
C ALA A 33 26.19 6.90 30.47
N ILE A 34 26.74 6.62 29.30
CA ILE A 34 27.71 7.49 28.63
C ILE A 34 27.02 8.10 27.41
N LYS A 35 26.68 9.39 27.50
CA LYS A 35 26.22 10.16 26.36
C LYS A 35 27.40 10.56 25.48
N THR A 36 27.14 10.52 24.19
CA THR A 36 28.01 10.93 23.09
C THR A 36 28.32 12.43 23.11
N SER A 37 29.55 12.78 22.72
CA SER A 37 29.88 13.78 21.68
C SER A 37 31.38 14.08 21.72
N ALA A 38 32.07 14.55 20.69
CA ALA A 38 31.98 14.44 19.23
C ALA A 38 33.10 15.34 18.68
N ALA A 39 33.58 15.03 17.48
CA ALA A 39 34.19 15.99 16.53
C ALA A 39 35.64 16.51 16.74
N LYS A 40 36.53 15.94 15.89
CA LYS A 40 37.10 16.58 14.67
C LYS A 40 38.54 17.14 14.68
N TYR A 41 39.20 16.79 13.57
CA TYR A 41 40.25 17.50 12.80
C TYR A 41 41.72 17.47 13.26
N SER A 42 42.46 16.55 12.62
CA SER A 42 43.48 16.81 11.57
C SER A 42 44.75 17.64 11.84
N PRO A 43 45.81 17.47 11.02
CA PRO A 43 47.17 17.36 11.55
C PRO A 43 48.19 18.35 10.95
N ALA A 44 49.37 18.45 11.56
CA ALA A 44 50.66 18.72 10.88
C ALA A 44 51.83 18.67 11.88
N GLY A 45 53.05 18.55 11.35
CA GLY A 45 54.16 19.39 11.86
C GLY A 45 55.29 18.73 12.66
N SER A 46 56.29 18.23 11.93
CA SER A 46 57.69 18.66 12.06
C SER A 46 58.47 18.50 13.39
N GLN A 47 59.46 17.60 13.34
CA GLN A 47 60.89 17.83 13.66
C GLN A 47 61.28 18.80 14.80
N ALA A 48 62.02 18.29 15.81
CA ALA A 48 63.39 18.77 16.11
C ALA A 48 64.08 17.89 17.19
N ARG A 49 65.41 17.72 17.05
CA ARG A 49 66.32 17.28 18.12
C ARG A 49 66.90 18.52 18.82
N PHE A 50 67.22 18.45 20.12
CA PHE A 50 68.61 18.45 20.65
C PHE A 50 68.77 18.83 22.15
N PHE A 51 69.88 18.32 22.72
CA PHE A 51 70.69 18.80 23.86
C PHE A 51 70.26 18.70 25.35
N TYR A 52 71.03 17.86 26.05
CA TYR A 52 71.46 17.84 27.48
C TYR A 52 72.20 19.16 27.91
N PRO A 53 72.70 19.39 29.17
CA PRO A 53 73.10 18.43 30.24
C PRO A 53 72.93 18.87 31.74
N GLY A 54 73.40 18.02 32.68
CA GLY A 54 73.75 18.37 34.08
C GLY A 54 73.57 17.22 35.08
N ARG A 55 74.54 16.31 35.28
CA ARG A 55 75.74 16.31 36.18
C ARG A 55 75.46 16.10 37.69
N GLY A 56 76.07 15.05 38.24
CA GLY A 56 76.15 14.71 39.67
C GLY A 56 77.16 13.57 39.90
N TYR A 57 78.32 13.93 40.46
CA TYR A 57 79.53 13.14 40.78
C TYR A 57 79.34 12.32 42.09
N ASP A 58 80.20 11.40 42.59
CA ASP A 58 81.41 10.66 42.18
C ASP A 58 81.60 9.52 43.23
N LEU A 59 82.17 8.35 42.91
CA LEU A 59 83.23 7.69 43.73
C LEU A 59 83.88 6.43 43.11
N PHE A 60 85.18 6.29 43.39
CA PHE A 60 86.13 5.18 43.18
C PHE A 60 85.59 3.76 43.48
N VAL A 61 86.06 2.66 42.87
CA VAL A 61 87.43 2.09 42.93
C VAL A 61 87.71 1.14 41.75
N THR A 62 88.98 1.08 41.31
CA THR A 62 89.50 0.15 40.30
C THR A 62 90.02 -1.16 40.87
N MET A 63 89.69 -2.32 40.27
CA MET A 63 90.64 -3.44 40.16
C MET A 63 90.29 -4.44 39.06
N THR A 64 91.29 -4.85 38.28
CA THR A 64 91.21 -5.86 37.21
C THR A 64 91.89 -7.16 37.63
N ALA A 65 91.24 -8.32 37.44
CA ALA A 65 91.91 -9.59 37.13
C ALA A 65 90.90 -10.65 36.62
N MET A 66 91.37 -11.54 35.74
CA MET A 66 90.61 -12.65 35.15
C MET A 66 90.19 -13.72 36.17
N ALA A 67 88.98 -14.26 35.99
CA ALA A 67 88.68 -15.66 36.30
C ALA A 67 87.77 -16.22 35.19
N ALA A 68 88.22 -17.26 34.50
CA ALA A 68 87.41 -17.94 33.50
C ALA A 68 86.33 -18.79 34.20
N LEU A 69 85.06 -18.56 33.88
CA LEU A 69 83.95 -19.36 34.38
C LEU A 69 83.26 -20.06 33.20
N LEU A 70 83.10 -21.38 33.30
CA LEU A 70 82.41 -22.20 32.30
C LEU A 70 80.97 -21.70 32.09
N VAL A 71 80.69 -21.18 30.90
CA VAL A 71 79.31 -21.05 30.42
C VAL A 71 78.84 -22.45 30.03
N LEU A 72 78.18 -23.14 30.95
CA LEU A 72 77.41 -24.35 30.64
C LEU A 72 76.22 -23.96 29.77
N SER A 73 76.40 -24.05 28.45
CA SER A 73 75.32 -24.00 27.48
C SER A 73 74.41 -25.21 27.68
N LEU A 74 73.30 -25.02 28.40
CA LEU A 74 72.21 -26.00 28.41
C LEU A 74 71.73 -26.20 26.96
N PRO A 75 71.56 -27.44 26.49
CA PRO A 75 71.03 -27.67 25.16
C PRO A 75 69.60 -27.15 25.09
N VAL A 76 69.35 -26.21 24.17
CA VAL A 76 67.99 -25.83 23.78
C VAL A 76 67.41 -27.01 22.99
N LEU A 77 66.73 -27.90 23.72
CA LEU A 77 65.94 -29.00 23.16
C LEU A 77 64.62 -28.44 22.63
N ALA A 78 64.21 -28.87 21.43
CA ALA A 78 63.00 -28.39 20.79
C ALA A 78 61.71 -28.87 21.50
N GLU A 79 60.66 -28.06 21.44
CA GLU A 79 59.39 -28.25 22.15
C GLU A 79 58.48 -29.44 21.73
N PRO A 80 58.66 -30.17 20.60
CA PRO A 80 57.96 -31.43 20.39
C PRO A 80 58.46 -32.51 21.36
N ARG A 81 57.64 -32.93 22.32
CA ARG A 81 58.04 -33.75 23.47
C ARG A 81 57.23 -35.05 23.57
N GLY A 82 57.93 -36.14 23.92
CA GLY A 82 57.31 -37.45 24.19
C GLY A 82 56.68 -38.12 22.97
N GLY A 83 57.25 -37.92 21.77
CA GLY A 83 56.77 -38.52 20.53
C GLY A 83 56.96 -40.04 20.51
N THR A 84 55.88 -40.79 20.31
CA THR A 84 55.86 -42.25 20.17
C THR A 84 55.17 -42.62 18.86
N VAL A 85 55.82 -43.44 18.04
CA VAL A 85 55.23 -43.95 16.78
C VAL A 85 54.29 -45.10 17.13
N VAL A 86 53.03 -44.98 16.74
CA VAL A 86 51.95 -45.92 17.10
C VAL A 86 51.53 -46.79 15.91
N ASP A 87 51.67 -46.28 14.69
CA ASP A 87 51.40 -47.02 13.46
C ASP A 87 52.29 -46.49 12.31
N GLY A 88 52.54 -47.32 11.30
CA GLY A 88 53.52 -47.07 10.25
C GLY A 88 54.97 -47.09 10.74
N ALA A 89 55.87 -46.45 9.99
CA ALA A 89 57.30 -46.41 10.27
C ALA A 89 57.86 -44.99 10.11
N ALA A 90 58.33 -44.43 11.22
CA ALA A 90 59.05 -43.17 11.28
C ALA A 90 60.12 -43.20 12.38
N ALA A 91 61.18 -42.42 12.22
CA ALA A 91 62.23 -42.20 13.22
C ALA A 91 62.30 -40.72 13.59
N ILE A 92 62.25 -40.41 14.88
CA ILE A 92 62.30 -39.06 15.43
C ILE A 92 63.72 -38.81 15.96
N SER A 93 64.36 -37.73 15.53
CA SER A 93 65.65 -37.29 16.08
C SER A 93 65.67 -35.79 16.33
N GLN A 94 66.31 -35.37 17.42
CA GLN A 94 66.49 -33.95 17.76
C GLN A 94 67.97 -33.57 17.65
N VAL A 95 68.25 -32.45 16.97
CA VAL A 95 69.59 -31.91 16.76
C VAL A 95 69.54 -30.41 17.04
N GLY A 96 69.88 -30.03 18.27
CA GLY A 96 69.66 -28.67 18.78
C GLY A 96 68.19 -28.26 18.68
N ALA A 97 67.93 -27.08 18.14
CA ALA A 97 66.58 -26.54 17.94
C ALA A 97 65.79 -27.18 16.77
N ALA A 98 66.33 -28.21 16.11
CA ALA A 98 65.67 -28.92 15.01
C ALA A 98 65.18 -30.32 15.43
N THR A 99 63.90 -30.61 15.21
CA THR A 99 63.32 -31.96 15.29
C THR A 99 63.13 -32.52 13.88
N ASN A 100 63.76 -33.64 13.56
CA ASN A 100 63.67 -34.31 12.26
C ASN A 100 62.86 -35.60 12.40
N ILE A 101 61.85 -35.76 11.55
CA ILE A 101 60.96 -36.92 11.51
C ILE A 101 61.15 -37.60 10.16
N ASN A 102 61.91 -38.69 10.16
CA ASN A 102 62.24 -39.48 8.97
C ASN A 102 61.22 -40.61 8.84
N GLN A 103 60.19 -40.41 8.02
CA GLN A 103 59.15 -41.38 7.74
C GLN A 103 59.53 -42.25 6.53
N SER A 104 59.42 -43.58 6.68
CA SER A 104 59.69 -44.56 5.62
C SER A 104 58.43 -45.23 5.08
N SER A 105 57.32 -45.24 5.83
CA SER A 105 56.01 -45.71 5.35
C SER A 105 55.21 -44.61 4.64
N ASN A 106 54.22 -44.97 3.82
CA ASN A 106 53.35 -43.98 3.17
C ASN A 106 52.41 -43.24 4.16
N ARG A 107 52.04 -43.89 5.26
CA ARG A 107 51.25 -43.33 6.37
C ARG A 107 51.98 -43.66 7.67
N ALA A 108 52.05 -42.71 8.61
CA ALA A 108 52.56 -42.95 9.95
C ALA A 108 51.76 -42.14 10.98
N ILE A 109 51.60 -42.69 12.19
CA ILE A 109 50.92 -42.07 13.32
C ILE A 109 51.92 -41.90 14.46
N ILE A 110 52.03 -40.67 14.97
CA ILE A 110 52.88 -40.31 16.09
C ILE A 110 52.00 -39.65 17.17
N ASN A 111 51.94 -40.26 18.35
CA ASN A 111 51.33 -39.66 19.53
C ASN A 111 52.38 -38.83 20.28
N TRP A 112 52.02 -37.64 20.75
CA TRP A 112 52.90 -36.68 21.42
C TRP A 112 52.32 -36.27 22.78
N GLN A 113 53.17 -36.14 23.79
CA GLN A 113 52.76 -35.55 25.08
C GLN A 113 52.56 -34.03 24.93
N GLY A 114 53.43 -33.37 24.16
CA GLY A 114 53.25 -31.99 23.71
C GLY A 114 53.80 -31.82 22.30
N PHE A 115 53.09 -31.05 21.47
CA PHE A 115 53.55 -30.68 20.12
C PHE A 115 53.45 -29.16 19.96
N SER A 116 54.50 -28.47 20.39
CA SER A 116 54.72 -27.03 20.22
C SER A 116 56.05 -26.80 19.50
N VAL A 117 56.26 -25.62 18.94
CA VAL A 117 57.50 -25.26 18.21
C VAL A 117 57.87 -23.83 18.57
N GLY A 118 58.95 -23.66 19.34
CA GLY A 118 59.48 -22.35 19.75
C GLY A 118 59.86 -21.46 18.56
N ALA A 119 59.96 -20.14 18.77
CA ALA A 119 60.16 -19.17 17.68
C ALA A 119 61.45 -19.37 16.86
N ASN A 120 62.47 -19.98 17.45
CA ASN A 120 63.76 -20.30 16.81
C ASN A 120 63.90 -21.80 16.48
N GLU A 121 62.82 -22.58 16.60
CA GLU A 121 62.83 -24.02 16.38
C GLU A 121 62.29 -24.40 15.01
N THR A 122 62.62 -25.61 14.57
CA THR A 122 62.15 -26.16 13.28
C THR A 122 61.80 -27.63 13.40
N VAL A 123 60.65 -28.02 12.83
CA VAL A 123 60.28 -29.44 12.65
C VAL A 123 60.32 -29.79 11.17
N ASN A 124 61.14 -30.76 10.79
CA ASN A 124 61.27 -31.23 9.42
C ASN A 124 60.70 -32.66 9.29
N PHE A 125 59.73 -32.83 8.40
CA PHE A 125 59.21 -34.14 8.00
C PHE A 125 59.85 -34.55 6.67
N TYR A 126 60.65 -35.62 6.70
CA TYR A 126 61.22 -36.27 5.51
C TYR A 126 60.39 -37.53 5.24
N GLN A 127 59.52 -37.46 4.23
CA GLN A 127 58.53 -38.50 3.93
C GLN A 127 58.81 -39.13 2.54
N PRO A 128 58.31 -40.34 2.22
CA PRO A 128 58.64 -41.02 0.96
C PRO A 128 58.23 -40.26 -0.32
N GLY A 129 57.16 -39.44 -0.26
CA GLY A 129 56.76 -38.59 -1.37
C GLY A 129 55.66 -37.58 -0.99
N ALA A 130 55.24 -36.77 -1.97
CA ALA A 130 54.24 -35.72 -1.77
C ALA A 130 52.82 -36.22 -1.40
N SER A 131 52.53 -37.50 -1.65
CA SER A 131 51.31 -38.21 -1.23
C SER A 131 51.39 -38.81 0.18
N SER A 132 52.59 -38.96 0.74
CA SER A 132 52.78 -39.55 2.05
C SER A 132 52.30 -38.61 3.15
N VAL A 133 51.80 -39.16 4.25
CA VAL A 133 51.17 -38.38 5.33
C VAL A 133 51.62 -38.83 6.72
N THR A 134 51.84 -37.87 7.62
CA THR A 134 52.11 -38.11 9.06
C THR A 134 50.96 -37.54 9.89
N LEU A 135 50.37 -38.34 10.77
CA LEU A 135 49.45 -37.88 11.80
C LEU A 135 50.20 -37.64 13.11
N ASN A 136 50.24 -36.38 13.55
CA ASN A 136 50.76 -35.98 14.85
C ASN A 136 49.55 -35.72 15.77
N ARG A 137 49.30 -36.62 16.71
CA ARG A 137 48.21 -36.50 17.68
C ARG A 137 48.77 -36.12 19.05
N VAL A 138 48.33 -35.01 19.62
CA VAL A 138 48.65 -34.66 21.00
C VAL A 138 47.70 -35.41 21.93
N ILE A 139 48.27 -36.16 22.87
CA ILE A 139 47.56 -36.93 23.91
C ILE A 139 47.67 -36.28 25.30
N GLY A 140 48.55 -35.29 25.46
CA GLY A 140 48.59 -34.43 26.65
C GLY A 140 47.50 -33.36 26.65
N ASN A 141 47.53 -32.49 27.66
CA ASN A 141 46.52 -31.46 27.92
C ASN A 141 46.92 -30.04 27.47
N GLU A 142 48.09 -29.87 26.85
CA GLU A 142 48.60 -28.58 26.41
C GLU A 142 48.22 -28.25 24.96
N ALA A 143 47.87 -27.00 24.68
CA ALA A 143 47.57 -26.53 23.33
C ALA A 143 48.85 -26.45 22.48
N SER A 144 48.75 -26.78 21.19
CA SER A 144 49.87 -26.72 20.25
C SER A 144 50.17 -25.27 19.87
N VAL A 145 51.27 -24.71 20.39
CA VAL A 145 51.73 -23.35 20.08
C VAL A 145 52.91 -23.43 19.12
N ILE A 146 52.66 -23.07 17.86
CA ILE A 146 53.62 -23.14 16.75
C ILE A 146 54.08 -21.71 16.43
N ASN A 147 55.24 -21.32 16.95
CA ASN A 147 55.86 -20.02 16.71
C ASN A 147 57.02 -20.08 15.69
N GLY A 148 57.69 -21.23 15.57
CA GLY A 148 58.80 -21.47 14.64
C GLY A 148 58.38 -22.00 13.27
N ALA A 149 59.23 -22.86 12.68
CA ALA A 149 59.03 -23.40 11.34
C ALA A 149 58.61 -24.88 11.32
N ILE A 150 57.76 -25.26 10.37
CA ILE A 150 57.47 -26.66 10.03
C ILE A 150 57.65 -26.84 8.52
N ASN A 151 58.49 -27.79 8.12
CA ASN A 151 58.75 -28.11 6.71
C ASN A 151 58.41 -29.57 6.42
N ALA A 152 57.74 -29.85 5.30
CA ALA A 152 57.47 -31.21 4.84
C ALA A 152 57.44 -31.29 3.31
N ASN A 153 57.98 -32.37 2.74
CA ASN A 153 57.80 -32.68 1.32
C ASN A 153 56.42 -33.32 1.02
N GLY A 154 55.85 -34.05 1.99
CA GLY A 154 54.49 -34.60 1.95
C GLY A 154 53.53 -33.87 2.90
N GLN A 155 52.58 -34.61 3.45
CA GLN A 155 51.41 -34.08 4.17
C GLN A 155 51.58 -34.23 5.68
N VAL A 156 51.17 -33.23 6.44
CA VAL A 156 51.27 -33.19 7.91
C VAL A 156 49.88 -32.95 8.49
N PHE A 157 49.43 -33.83 9.38
CA PHE A 157 48.23 -33.66 10.16
C PHE A 157 48.65 -33.36 11.60
N ILE A 158 48.02 -32.36 12.22
CA ILE A 158 48.19 -31.97 13.62
C ILE A 158 46.81 -32.01 14.26
N VAL A 159 46.64 -32.90 15.23
CA VAL A 159 45.40 -33.11 15.97
C VAL A 159 45.66 -32.83 17.44
N ASN A 160 44.99 -31.84 18.00
CA ASN A 160 45.11 -31.48 19.41
C ASN A 160 43.78 -30.93 19.96
N SER A 161 43.14 -31.67 20.86
CA SER A 161 41.87 -31.27 21.47
C SER A 161 41.99 -30.07 22.42
N ALA A 162 43.19 -29.71 22.89
CA ALA A 162 43.44 -28.51 23.69
C ALA A 162 43.59 -27.23 22.85
N GLY A 163 43.74 -27.34 21.52
CA GLY A 163 43.83 -26.20 20.60
C GLY A 163 45.09 -26.20 19.73
N VAL A 164 45.06 -25.42 18.64
CA VAL A 164 46.22 -25.21 17.75
C VAL A 164 46.34 -23.73 17.40
N LEU A 165 47.48 -23.14 17.72
CA LEU A 165 47.83 -21.74 17.43
C LEU A 165 49.11 -21.68 16.60
N PHE A 166 49.02 -21.13 15.38
CA PHE A 166 50.18 -20.72 14.59
C PHE A 166 50.45 -19.23 14.85
N GLY A 167 51.44 -18.92 15.70
CA GLY A 167 51.77 -17.54 16.08
C GLY A 167 52.31 -16.70 14.93
N GLY A 168 52.31 -15.37 15.10
CA GLY A 168 52.58 -14.40 14.02
C GLY A 168 53.92 -14.53 13.29
N GLY A 169 54.94 -15.13 13.92
CA GLY A 169 56.24 -15.41 13.30
C GLY A 169 56.33 -16.73 12.53
N SER A 170 55.35 -17.63 12.68
CA SER A 170 55.47 -19.02 12.23
C SER A 170 55.44 -19.19 10.71
N GLN A 171 56.15 -20.22 10.24
CA GLN A 171 56.30 -20.53 8.82
C GLN A 171 56.08 -22.03 8.57
N ILE A 172 54.95 -22.37 7.95
CA ILE A 172 54.56 -23.76 7.66
C ILE A 172 54.65 -23.98 6.15
N ASN A 173 55.56 -24.84 5.70
CA ASN A 173 55.80 -25.15 4.29
C ASN A 173 55.65 -26.66 4.04
N VAL A 174 54.50 -27.10 3.52
CA VAL A 174 54.15 -28.53 3.46
C VAL A 174 53.54 -28.93 2.12
N GLY A 175 53.55 -30.22 1.78
CA GLY A 175 52.75 -30.77 0.66
C GLY A 175 51.25 -30.63 0.90
N GLY A 176 50.79 -30.85 2.14
CA GLY A 176 49.44 -30.53 2.60
C GLY A 176 49.36 -30.45 4.12
N LEU A 177 48.42 -29.67 4.66
CA LEU A 177 48.21 -29.50 6.10
C LEU A 177 46.77 -29.88 6.49
N VAL A 178 46.62 -30.63 7.58
CA VAL A 178 45.40 -30.61 8.40
C VAL A 178 45.78 -30.14 9.81
N ALA A 179 45.07 -29.16 10.36
CA ALA A 179 45.17 -28.78 11.76
C ALA A 179 43.76 -28.84 12.38
N SER A 180 43.60 -29.64 13.44
CA SER A 180 42.27 -30.01 13.95
C SER A 180 42.21 -30.04 15.49
N THR A 181 41.11 -29.53 16.07
CA THR A 181 40.73 -29.83 17.47
C THR A 181 39.78 -31.03 17.61
N LEU A 182 39.34 -31.59 16.48
CA LEU A 182 38.65 -32.88 16.40
C LEU A 182 39.65 -34.02 16.14
N ASP A 183 39.43 -35.20 16.72
CA ASP A 183 40.30 -36.38 16.54
C ASP A 183 39.82 -37.29 15.40
N ILE A 184 40.73 -38.12 14.89
CA ILE A 184 40.49 -39.15 13.88
C ILE A 184 40.97 -40.50 14.40
N SER A 185 40.22 -41.58 14.18
CA SER A 185 40.67 -42.91 14.63
C SER A 185 41.90 -43.38 13.84
N ASN A 186 42.75 -44.21 14.46
CA ASN A 186 43.91 -44.79 13.75
C ASN A 186 43.47 -45.60 12.53
N GLN A 187 42.39 -46.37 12.67
CA GLN A 187 41.81 -47.18 11.60
C GLN A 187 41.36 -46.31 10.41
N ASP A 188 40.64 -45.23 10.68
CA ASP A 188 40.18 -44.28 9.66
C ASP A 188 41.35 -43.60 8.94
N PHE A 189 42.34 -43.09 9.69
CA PHE A 189 43.52 -42.47 9.11
C PHE A 189 44.35 -43.44 8.24
N MET A 190 44.52 -44.69 8.67
CA MET A 190 45.29 -45.69 7.93
C MET A 190 44.53 -46.21 6.69
N ALA A 191 43.20 -46.32 6.78
CA ALA A 191 42.32 -46.60 5.63
C ALA A 191 42.24 -45.42 4.64
N GLY A 192 42.65 -44.21 5.04
CA GLY A 192 42.49 -42.99 4.25
C GLY A 192 41.07 -42.41 4.29
N ASN A 193 40.21 -42.89 5.20
CA ASN A 193 38.93 -42.29 5.51
C ASN A 193 39.15 -41.10 6.45
N TYR A 194 39.17 -39.86 5.94
CA TYR A 194 39.47 -38.70 6.77
C TYR A 194 38.22 -38.12 7.46
N THR A 195 37.60 -38.94 8.32
CA THR A 195 36.50 -38.56 9.22
C THR A 195 37.06 -38.10 10.57
N PHE A 196 36.78 -36.87 10.97
CA PHE A 196 37.17 -36.28 12.24
C PHE A 196 35.95 -36.08 13.14
N SER A 197 36.10 -36.28 14.45
CA SER A 197 35.04 -36.05 15.43
C SER A 197 35.58 -35.63 16.80
N GLY A 198 34.79 -34.87 17.56
CA GLY A 198 35.18 -34.44 18.90
C GLY A 198 34.27 -33.35 19.46
N THR A 199 34.33 -33.16 20.77
CA THR A 199 33.49 -32.18 21.50
C THR A 199 34.27 -30.98 22.03
N SER A 200 35.56 -30.86 21.69
CA SER A 200 36.44 -29.77 22.15
C SER A 200 35.88 -28.38 21.83
N ASN A 201 35.98 -27.46 22.79
CA ASN A 201 35.67 -26.04 22.60
C ASN A 201 36.91 -25.20 22.24
N ALA A 202 38.07 -25.84 22.06
CA ALA A 202 39.30 -25.16 21.66
C ALA A 202 39.26 -24.71 20.18
N SER A 203 40.07 -23.70 19.87
CA SER A 203 40.13 -23.09 18.55
C SER A 203 41.33 -23.54 17.72
N VAL A 204 41.21 -23.46 16.39
CA VAL A 204 42.35 -23.46 15.46
C VAL A 204 42.56 -22.03 14.97
N ILE A 205 43.70 -21.41 15.31
CA ILE A 205 44.00 -20.01 15.00
C ILE A 205 45.30 -19.92 14.20
N ASN A 206 45.26 -19.31 13.02
CA ASN A 206 46.45 -18.96 12.26
C ASN A 206 46.70 -17.44 12.29
N GLN A 207 47.81 -17.01 12.89
CA GLN A 207 48.33 -15.64 12.84
C GLN A 207 49.58 -15.53 11.94
N GLY A 208 50.26 -16.65 11.69
CA GLY A 208 51.49 -16.75 10.89
C GLY A 208 51.26 -17.02 9.40
N ARG A 209 52.21 -17.73 8.77
CA ARG A 209 52.20 -18.04 7.33
C ARG A 209 52.14 -19.54 7.07
N ILE A 210 51.05 -19.98 6.44
CA ILE A 210 50.86 -21.37 5.99
C ILE A 210 50.92 -21.43 4.46
N ARG A 211 51.78 -22.30 3.93
CA ARG A 211 51.99 -22.53 2.50
C ARG A 211 51.93 -24.02 2.19
N ALA A 212 50.93 -24.41 1.42
CA ALA A 212 50.94 -25.69 0.71
C ALA A 212 51.71 -25.57 -0.62
N HIS A 213 52.35 -26.65 -1.04
CA HIS A 213 52.93 -26.79 -2.37
C HIS A 213 51.85 -26.70 -3.48
N SER A 214 52.27 -26.54 -4.73
CA SER A 214 51.33 -26.35 -5.85
C SER A 214 50.49 -27.61 -6.07
N GLY A 215 49.16 -27.50 -5.99
CA GLY A 215 48.23 -28.62 -6.01
C GLY A 215 47.94 -29.26 -4.64
N GLY A 216 48.62 -28.80 -3.59
CA GLY A 216 48.39 -29.23 -2.20
C GLY A 216 47.18 -28.58 -1.55
N TYR A 217 47.01 -28.78 -0.24
CA TYR A 217 45.86 -28.25 0.49
C TYR A 217 46.19 -27.79 1.92
N VAL A 218 45.30 -26.99 2.50
CA VAL A 218 45.30 -26.62 3.92
C VAL A 218 43.88 -26.77 4.45
N ALA A 219 43.67 -27.59 5.48
CA ALA A 219 42.39 -27.74 6.17
C ALA A 219 42.55 -27.36 7.66
N LEU A 220 41.72 -26.43 8.13
CA LEU A 220 41.65 -26.02 9.54
C LEU A 220 40.27 -26.41 10.10
N LEU A 221 40.23 -27.23 11.16
CA LEU A 221 39.03 -27.92 11.64
C LEU A 221 38.83 -27.73 13.16
N GLY A 222 37.62 -27.40 13.60
CA GLY A 222 37.29 -27.35 15.03
C GLY A 222 35.85 -26.90 15.26
N LYS A 223 35.57 -26.29 16.41
CA LYS A 223 34.31 -25.52 16.62
C LYS A 223 34.46 -24.04 16.28
N THR A 224 35.66 -23.50 16.51
CA THR A 224 36.05 -22.13 16.16
C THR A 224 37.35 -22.18 15.36
N VAL A 225 37.35 -21.55 14.18
CA VAL A 225 38.50 -21.53 13.27
C VAL A 225 38.74 -20.10 12.79
N SER A 226 39.94 -19.57 13.01
CA SER A 226 40.28 -18.18 12.69
C SER A 226 41.56 -18.04 11.87
N ASN A 227 41.51 -17.23 10.81
CA ASN A 227 42.68 -16.82 10.03
C ASN A 227 42.94 -15.32 10.16
N GLU A 228 43.91 -15.00 11.00
CA GLU A 228 44.49 -13.66 11.21
C GLU A 228 45.87 -13.53 10.52
N GLY A 229 46.31 -14.57 9.81
CA GLY A 229 47.58 -14.67 9.09
C GLY A 229 47.40 -14.79 7.58
N VAL A 230 48.33 -15.50 6.92
CA VAL A 230 48.29 -15.75 5.47
C VAL A 230 48.30 -17.25 5.17
N ILE A 231 47.30 -17.72 4.44
CA ILE A 231 47.22 -19.10 3.93
C ILE A 231 47.35 -19.09 2.41
N SER A 232 48.18 -19.96 1.84
CA SER A 232 48.44 -20.06 0.39
C SER A 232 48.48 -21.51 -0.11
N ALA A 233 47.60 -21.86 -1.04
CA ALA A 233 47.56 -23.17 -1.73
C ALA A 233 47.35 -22.98 -3.25
N ARG A 234 48.42 -22.66 -3.99
CA ARG A 234 48.34 -22.42 -5.44
C ARG A 234 47.91 -23.71 -6.17
N LEU A 235 46.97 -23.60 -7.12
CA LEU A 235 46.34 -24.74 -7.81
C LEU A 235 45.67 -25.78 -6.87
N GLY A 236 45.43 -25.41 -5.61
CA GLY A 236 45.02 -26.31 -4.53
C GLY A 236 43.82 -25.79 -3.74
N THR A 237 43.57 -26.36 -2.57
CA THR A 237 42.38 -26.08 -1.76
C THR A 237 42.76 -25.49 -0.41
N VAL A 238 42.07 -24.43 0.04
CA VAL A 238 42.05 -24.04 1.45
C VAL A 238 40.65 -24.28 2.00
N ALA A 239 40.55 -25.04 3.09
CA ALA A 239 39.31 -25.31 3.79
C ALA A 239 39.40 -24.84 5.25
N MET A 240 38.35 -24.18 5.74
CA MET A 240 38.16 -23.84 7.15
C MET A 240 36.75 -24.29 7.52
N ALA A 241 36.62 -25.20 8.49
CA ALA A 241 35.33 -25.83 8.80
C ALA A 241 35.04 -25.91 10.30
N ALA A 242 33.80 -25.60 10.68
CA ALA A 242 33.34 -25.57 12.08
C ALA A 242 32.18 -26.54 12.37
N GLY A 243 32.42 -27.55 13.21
CA GLY A 243 31.46 -28.59 13.60
C GLY A 243 31.99 -29.56 14.66
N GLU A 244 31.20 -30.59 14.99
CA GLU A 244 31.57 -31.67 15.94
C GLU A 244 31.93 -32.99 15.25
N LYS A 245 31.48 -33.19 14.01
CA LYS A 245 31.90 -34.30 13.14
C LYS A 245 32.00 -33.79 11.70
N MET A 246 33.13 -34.04 11.06
CA MET A 246 33.44 -33.53 9.72
C MET A 246 34.23 -34.55 8.91
N THR A 247 33.97 -34.62 7.62
CA THR A 247 34.64 -35.54 6.68
C THR A 247 35.33 -34.75 5.58
N LEU A 248 36.64 -34.97 5.38
CA LEU A 248 37.42 -34.36 4.30
C LEU A 248 37.35 -35.24 3.04
N ASN A 249 36.77 -34.73 1.96
CA ASN A 249 36.52 -35.51 0.74
C ASN A 249 37.65 -35.30 -0.28
N PHE A 250 38.39 -36.37 -0.63
CA PHE A 250 39.57 -36.28 -1.52
C PHE A 250 39.37 -36.96 -2.87
N GLY A 251 39.88 -36.31 -3.93
CA GLY A 251 40.12 -36.89 -5.24
C GLY A 251 41.61 -37.12 -5.44
N GLY A 252 42.10 -38.31 -5.14
CA GLY A 252 43.54 -38.57 -5.01
C GLY A 252 44.14 -37.71 -3.90
N ASN A 253 45.12 -36.86 -4.22
CA ASN A 253 45.77 -35.96 -3.24
C ASN A 253 45.10 -34.57 -3.14
N SER A 254 44.04 -34.31 -3.91
CA SER A 254 43.37 -33.00 -3.92
C SER A 254 42.11 -33.02 -3.05
N LEU A 255 42.03 -32.11 -2.06
CA LEU A 255 40.82 -31.90 -1.26
C LEU A 255 39.72 -31.27 -2.14
N LEU A 256 38.57 -31.93 -2.26
CA LEU A 256 37.46 -31.55 -3.13
C LEU A 256 36.34 -30.79 -2.39
N ASP A 257 35.93 -31.25 -1.21
CA ASP A 257 34.97 -30.53 -0.34
C ASP A 257 35.13 -30.98 1.13
N VAL A 258 34.46 -30.31 2.06
CA VAL A 258 34.35 -30.70 3.47
C VAL A 258 32.89 -30.87 3.85
N THR A 259 32.50 -32.07 4.25
CA THR A 259 31.17 -32.37 4.78
C THR A 259 31.13 -32.12 6.28
N ILE A 260 30.12 -31.42 6.80
CA ILE A 260 29.87 -31.32 8.24
C ILE A 260 28.70 -32.25 8.61
N ASP A 261 29.05 -33.43 9.10
CA ASP A 261 28.11 -34.50 9.48
C ASP A 261 27.34 -34.15 10.76
N LYS A 262 27.96 -33.42 11.69
CA LYS A 262 27.33 -32.94 12.92
C LYS A 262 27.75 -31.50 13.21
N GLY A 263 26.76 -30.59 13.27
CA GLY A 263 26.96 -29.20 13.68
C GLY A 263 27.25 -29.03 15.17
N THR A 264 27.49 -27.80 15.60
CA THR A 264 27.79 -27.48 17.01
C THR A 264 27.17 -26.14 17.45
N LEU A 265 27.22 -25.87 18.75
CA LEU A 265 26.82 -24.59 19.33
C LEU A 265 27.84 -23.50 18.96
N ASN A 266 27.36 -22.36 18.44
CA ASN A 266 28.17 -21.19 18.08
C ASN A 266 29.34 -21.51 17.13
N ALA A 267 29.13 -22.43 16.19
CA ALA A 267 30.12 -22.79 15.16
C ALA A 267 30.63 -21.54 14.44
N LEU A 268 31.93 -21.25 14.49
CA LEU A 268 32.51 -20.00 13.96
C LEU A 268 33.68 -20.29 13.02
N VAL A 269 33.60 -19.74 11.81
CA VAL A 269 34.74 -19.62 10.89
C VAL A 269 34.96 -18.15 10.55
N GLU A 270 36.17 -17.64 10.69
CA GLU A 270 36.48 -16.24 10.35
C GLU A 270 37.81 -16.04 9.61
N ASN A 271 37.80 -15.18 8.59
CA ASN A 271 39.01 -14.71 7.89
C ASN A 271 39.16 -13.20 8.07
N LYS A 272 40.16 -12.80 8.87
CA LYS A 272 40.54 -11.42 9.14
C LYS A 272 41.68 -10.91 8.27
N ARG A 273 42.47 -11.80 7.66
CA ARG A 273 43.60 -11.44 6.79
C ARG A 273 43.53 -12.01 5.38
N ALA A 274 44.24 -13.09 5.04
CA ALA A 274 44.39 -13.48 3.64
C ALA A 274 44.41 -14.99 3.41
N ILE A 275 43.58 -15.43 2.45
CA ILE A 275 43.56 -16.79 1.90
C ILE A 275 43.76 -16.71 0.38
N ARG A 276 44.72 -17.47 -0.16
CA ARG A 276 45.12 -17.41 -1.58
C ARG A 276 45.24 -18.80 -2.23
N ALA A 277 44.27 -19.15 -3.06
CA ALA A 277 44.16 -20.44 -3.78
C ALA A 277 43.98 -20.26 -5.30
N ASN A 278 44.83 -19.46 -5.95
CA ASN A 278 44.71 -19.18 -7.39
C ASN A 278 44.80 -20.46 -8.24
N GLY A 279 43.83 -20.66 -9.14
CA GLY A 279 43.65 -21.87 -9.97
C GLY A 279 43.20 -23.09 -9.17
N GLY A 280 42.60 -22.87 -8.00
CA GLY A 280 42.02 -23.84 -7.09
C GLY A 280 40.82 -23.25 -6.38
N GLN A 281 40.59 -23.60 -5.12
CA GLN A 281 39.38 -23.20 -4.39
C GLN A 281 39.59 -22.83 -2.93
N VAL A 282 38.65 -22.05 -2.38
CA VAL A 282 38.53 -21.78 -0.95
C VAL A 282 37.15 -22.17 -0.45
N ILE A 283 37.11 -22.89 0.68
CA ILE A 283 35.89 -23.33 1.36
C ILE A 283 35.94 -22.81 2.79
N MET A 284 34.92 -22.07 3.22
CA MET A 284 34.72 -21.63 4.60
C MET A 284 33.31 -22.05 5.01
N THR A 285 33.18 -23.05 5.88
CA THR A 285 31.87 -23.66 6.20
C THR A 285 31.65 -23.84 7.69
N ALA A 286 30.44 -23.58 8.18
CA ALA A 286 30.05 -23.79 9.57
C ALA A 286 28.62 -24.32 9.64
N LYS A 287 28.34 -25.21 10.60
CA LYS A 287 27.01 -25.82 10.77
C LYS A 287 26.51 -25.73 12.19
N ALA A 288 25.30 -25.21 12.35
CA ALA A 288 24.63 -25.14 13.65
C ALA A 288 24.16 -26.52 14.10
N ALA A 289 24.08 -26.75 15.42
CA ALA A 289 23.46 -27.95 15.97
C ALA A 289 21.92 -27.92 15.90
N ASP A 290 21.31 -26.73 15.87
CA ASP A 290 19.86 -26.49 15.89
C ASP A 290 19.55 -25.15 15.19
N GLN A 291 18.35 -24.97 14.64
CA GLN A 291 17.90 -23.76 13.93
C GLN A 291 17.74 -22.53 14.85
N LEU A 292 17.56 -22.73 16.16
CA LEU A 292 17.57 -21.66 17.16
C LEU A 292 18.98 -21.12 17.46
N LEU A 293 20.03 -21.77 16.95
CA LEU A 293 21.43 -21.44 17.20
C LEU A 293 22.12 -21.01 15.90
N SER A 294 22.91 -19.95 15.93
CA SER A 294 23.55 -19.42 14.72
C SER A 294 24.99 -19.93 14.58
N ALA A 295 25.23 -20.77 13.56
CA ALA A 295 26.55 -20.85 12.96
C ALA A 295 26.92 -19.50 12.32
N GLN A 296 28.20 -19.14 12.30
CA GLN A 296 28.67 -17.88 11.71
C GLN A 296 29.89 -18.11 10.83
N VAL A 297 29.85 -17.56 9.61
CA VAL A 297 31.03 -17.44 8.75
C VAL A 297 31.28 -15.99 8.39
N ASN A 298 32.42 -15.46 8.82
CA ASN A 298 32.75 -14.04 8.74
C ASN A 298 33.97 -13.83 7.84
N ASN A 299 33.86 -12.94 6.85
CA ASN A 299 35.02 -12.42 6.12
C ASN A 299 35.16 -10.91 6.33
N THR A 300 36.32 -10.48 6.81
CA THR A 300 36.76 -9.08 6.81
C THR A 300 38.05 -8.88 6.01
N GLY A 301 38.78 -9.96 5.74
CA GLY A 301 40.00 -9.97 4.93
C GLY A 301 39.77 -10.22 3.44
N ILE A 302 40.80 -10.79 2.81
CA ILE A 302 40.86 -11.17 1.40
C ILE A 302 40.73 -12.69 1.27
N VAL A 303 39.80 -13.15 0.44
CA VAL A 303 39.75 -14.52 -0.09
C VAL A 303 39.96 -14.46 -1.59
N GLN A 304 41.01 -15.10 -2.10
CA GLN A 304 41.40 -15.01 -3.50
C GLN A 304 41.62 -16.40 -4.11
N ALA A 305 40.80 -16.76 -5.08
CA ALA A 305 40.92 -17.97 -5.89
C ALA A 305 40.77 -17.61 -7.38
N ARG A 306 41.68 -16.81 -7.94
CA ARG A 306 41.59 -16.36 -9.35
C ARG A 306 41.72 -17.52 -10.32
N THR A 307 40.96 -17.49 -11.41
CA THR A 307 41.16 -18.39 -12.56
C THR A 307 42.59 -18.24 -13.09
N VAL A 308 43.22 -19.36 -13.41
CA VAL A 308 44.52 -19.39 -14.08
C VAL A 308 44.33 -20.04 -15.45
N GLY A 309 44.24 -19.20 -16.49
CA GLY A 309 44.34 -19.65 -17.88
C GLY A 309 45.68 -20.37 -18.13
N ALA A 310 45.69 -21.29 -19.09
CA ALA A 310 46.86 -22.09 -19.41
C ALA A 310 48.09 -21.20 -19.67
N LEU A 311 49.24 -21.63 -19.15
CA LEU A 311 50.54 -21.03 -19.49
C LEU A 311 50.71 -21.07 -21.02
N ARG A 312 51.33 -20.02 -21.58
CA ARG A 312 51.61 -19.94 -23.03
C ARG A 312 52.27 -21.24 -23.52
N GLY A 313 51.70 -21.87 -24.54
CA GLY A 313 52.33 -23.00 -25.26
C GLY A 313 51.67 -24.37 -25.12
N GLY A 314 50.34 -24.47 -25.18
CA GLY A 314 49.65 -25.77 -25.20
C GLY A 314 48.29 -25.74 -25.89
N THR A 315 48.25 -26.04 -27.20
CA THR A 315 47.02 -26.31 -27.94
C THR A 315 46.56 -27.75 -27.72
N THR A 316 45.48 -27.96 -26.98
CA THR A 316 44.58 -29.10 -27.20
C THR A 316 43.13 -28.69 -26.94
N SER A 317 42.21 -29.31 -27.68
CA SER A 317 40.76 -29.22 -27.50
C SER A 317 40.24 -29.90 -26.23
N SER A 318 41.07 -29.96 -25.18
CA SER A 318 40.81 -30.60 -23.88
C SER A 318 41.57 -29.92 -22.73
N GLY A 319 42.14 -28.73 -22.96
CA GLY A 319 42.95 -28.00 -21.98
C GLY A 319 42.12 -27.45 -20.80
N ASN A 320 42.02 -28.23 -19.73
CA ASN A 320 41.26 -27.90 -18.52
C ASN A 320 41.64 -26.53 -17.91
N VAL A 321 40.85 -25.50 -18.19
CA VAL A 321 40.93 -24.20 -17.51
C VAL A 321 40.58 -24.40 -16.05
N ARG A 322 41.53 -24.15 -15.14
CA ARG A 322 41.28 -24.20 -13.69
C ARG A 322 40.57 -22.92 -13.25
N VAL A 323 39.24 -22.97 -13.34
CA VAL A 323 38.31 -21.93 -12.92
C VAL A 323 38.34 -21.77 -11.40
N GLY A 324 38.40 -20.52 -10.96
CA GLY A 324 38.37 -20.16 -9.54
C GLY A 324 37.05 -20.49 -8.84
N LYS A 325 37.10 -20.99 -7.60
CA LYS A 325 35.91 -21.19 -6.75
C LYS A 325 36.11 -20.68 -5.33
N ILE A 326 35.09 -20.02 -4.79
CA ILE A 326 35.02 -19.61 -3.37
C ILE A 326 33.64 -20.00 -2.85
N LYS A 327 33.56 -20.80 -1.78
CA LYS A 327 32.33 -21.21 -1.10
C LYS A 327 32.37 -20.75 0.36
N ILE A 328 31.42 -19.91 0.76
CA ILE A 328 31.26 -19.41 2.13
C ILE A 328 29.85 -19.76 2.60
N LEU A 329 29.74 -20.73 3.52
CA LEU A 329 28.47 -21.39 3.87
C LEU A 329 28.25 -21.43 5.39
N ALA A 330 27.11 -20.91 5.87
CA ALA A 330 26.65 -21.08 7.24
C ALA A 330 25.34 -21.89 7.28
N GLU A 331 25.44 -23.21 7.37
CA GLU A 331 24.28 -24.12 7.49
C GLU A 331 23.51 -23.83 8.79
N GLY A 332 22.26 -23.39 8.65
CA GLY A 332 21.42 -22.93 9.77
C GLY A 332 21.89 -21.61 10.40
N GLY A 333 22.78 -20.87 9.74
CA GLY A 333 23.51 -19.75 10.35
C GLY A 333 23.50 -18.44 9.56
N ARG A 334 24.46 -17.57 9.88
CA ARG A 334 24.69 -16.28 9.24
C ARG A 334 26.05 -16.22 8.54
N VAL A 335 26.06 -15.73 7.31
CA VAL A 335 27.28 -15.28 6.62
C VAL A 335 27.36 -13.75 6.70
N ASN A 336 28.51 -13.21 7.14
CA ASN A 336 28.81 -11.79 7.10
C ASN A 336 30.00 -11.52 6.17
N ILE A 337 29.76 -10.82 5.05
CA ILE A 337 30.82 -10.46 4.08
C ILE A 337 31.14 -8.99 4.16
N SER A 338 32.41 -8.71 4.43
CA SER A 338 33.11 -7.45 4.18
C SER A 338 34.48 -7.78 3.56
N GLY A 339 35.32 -6.78 3.29
CA GLY A 339 36.61 -7.02 2.65
C GLY A 339 36.47 -7.46 1.18
N ARG A 340 37.27 -8.43 0.73
CA ARG A 340 37.35 -8.80 -0.70
C ARG A 340 37.22 -10.30 -0.96
N LEU A 341 36.36 -10.67 -1.91
CA LEU A 341 36.28 -12.01 -2.51
C LEU A 341 36.67 -11.93 -4.00
N ASP A 342 37.65 -12.71 -4.44
CA ASP A 342 38.26 -12.54 -5.77
C ASP A 342 38.51 -13.87 -6.49
N ALA A 343 37.58 -14.21 -7.39
CA ALA A 343 37.65 -15.33 -8.32
C ALA A 343 37.80 -14.85 -9.78
N SER A 344 38.38 -13.66 -9.98
CA SER A 344 38.54 -13.04 -11.31
C SER A 344 39.50 -13.81 -12.24
N ALA A 345 39.42 -13.53 -13.54
CA ALA A 345 40.30 -14.07 -14.59
C ALA A 345 41.13 -12.97 -15.29
N PRO A 346 42.05 -12.28 -14.58
CA PRO A 346 42.79 -11.12 -15.12
C PRO A 346 43.92 -11.52 -16.08
N ARG A 347 44.18 -12.81 -16.28
CA ARG A 347 45.24 -13.35 -17.16
C ARG A 347 44.68 -14.30 -18.23
N GLY A 348 43.41 -14.13 -18.59
CA GLY A 348 42.70 -14.97 -19.55
C GLY A 348 41.92 -16.13 -18.92
N GLY A 349 41.00 -16.69 -19.69
CA GLY A 349 39.96 -17.63 -19.23
C GLY A 349 38.69 -16.93 -18.78
N ASN A 350 37.68 -17.72 -18.39
CA ASN A 350 36.43 -17.23 -17.83
C ASN A 350 36.55 -16.96 -16.33
N GLY A 351 35.69 -16.08 -15.84
CA GLY A 351 35.53 -15.77 -14.43
C GLY A 351 35.14 -16.98 -13.58
N GLY A 352 35.55 -16.96 -12.32
CA GLY A 352 35.22 -17.98 -11.34
C GLY A 352 33.82 -17.83 -10.72
N PHE A 353 33.49 -18.76 -9.83
CA PHE A 353 32.25 -18.77 -9.08
C PHE A 353 32.49 -18.42 -7.61
N ILE A 354 31.63 -17.58 -7.05
CA ILE A 354 31.68 -17.18 -5.63
C ILE A 354 30.30 -17.45 -5.04
N GLU A 355 30.25 -18.14 -3.91
CA GLU A 355 29.03 -18.49 -3.20
C GLU A 355 29.09 -17.95 -1.76
N THR A 356 28.03 -17.28 -1.33
CA THR A 356 27.84 -16.75 0.03
C THR A 356 26.43 -17.12 0.51
N SER A 357 26.34 -18.20 1.29
CA SER A 357 25.08 -18.93 1.54
C SER A 357 24.84 -19.18 3.03
N GLY A 358 23.59 -19.09 3.47
CA GLY A 358 23.17 -19.39 4.84
C GLY A 358 21.86 -18.70 5.18
N ALA A 359 21.14 -19.19 6.19
CA ALA A 359 19.80 -18.70 6.55
C ALA A 359 19.71 -17.17 6.67
N LYS A 360 20.80 -16.50 7.09
CA LYS A 360 21.01 -15.06 6.87
C LYS A 360 22.29 -14.77 6.10
N VAL A 361 22.25 -13.85 5.13
CA VAL A 361 23.46 -13.34 4.47
C VAL A 361 23.48 -11.82 4.53
N LYS A 362 24.50 -11.26 5.21
CA LYS A 362 24.70 -9.82 5.36
C LYS A 362 25.93 -9.38 4.57
N ILE A 363 25.71 -8.49 3.60
CA ILE A 363 26.79 -7.80 2.88
C ILE A 363 26.99 -6.41 3.49
N ALA A 364 28.22 -6.13 3.90
CA ALA A 364 28.63 -4.86 4.49
C ALA A 364 29.00 -3.82 3.42
N ASP A 365 29.12 -2.57 3.86
CA ASP A 365 29.73 -1.48 3.09
C ASP A 365 31.17 -1.84 2.68
N GLY A 366 31.59 -1.38 1.50
CA GLY A 366 32.93 -1.59 0.97
C GLY A 366 33.26 -3.04 0.60
N ALA A 367 32.31 -3.97 0.66
CA ALA A 367 32.52 -5.35 0.23
C ALA A 367 32.78 -5.39 -1.29
N VAL A 368 33.95 -5.88 -1.71
CA VAL A 368 34.34 -6.01 -3.12
C VAL A 368 34.41 -7.47 -3.53
N ILE A 369 33.42 -7.92 -4.29
CA ILE A 369 33.32 -9.25 -4.85
C ILE A 369 33.62 -9.16 -6.35
N THR A 370 34.51 -10.01 -6.87
CA THR A 370 34.81 -10.01 -8.31
C THR A 370 34.96 -11.40 -8.91
N THR A 371 34.24 -11.58 -10.01
CA THR A 371 34.31 -12.73 -10.93
C THR A 371 34.64 -12.28 -12.35
N LYS A 372 35.08 -11.02 -12.53
CA LYS A 372 35.36 -10.40 -13.84
C LYS A 372 36.41 -11.17 -14.63
N ALA A 373 36.18 -11.34 -15.92
CA ALA A 373 37.18 -11.82 -16.88
C ALA A 373 37.62 -10.68 -17.79
N ALA A 374 38.91 -10.68 -18.18
CA ALA A 374 39.46 -9.63 -19.06
C ALA A 374 39.22 -9.90 -20.55
N ALA A 375 39.09 -11.17 -20.95
CA ALA A 375 38.94 -11.62 -22.34
C ALA A 375 38.01 -12.84 -22.48
N GLY A 376 37.20 -13.11 -21.47
CA GLY A 376 36.27 -14.24 -21.42
C GLY A 376 34.96 -13.81 -20.78
N ARG A 377 34.06 -14.75 -20.51
CA ARG A 377 32.80 -14.45 -19.80
C ARG A 377 33.10 -14.18 -18.32
N SER A 378 32.54 -13.10 -17.76
CA SER A 378 32.51 -12.89 -16.31
C SER A 378 31.73 -14.03 -15.64
N GLY A 379 32.20 -14.47 -14.47
CA GLY A 379 31.52 -15.49 -13.68
C GLY A 379 30.41 -14.92 -12.81
N THR A 380 29.91 -15.72 -11.87
CA THR A 380 28.74 -15.37 -11.05
C THR A 380 29.08 -15.38 -9.56
N TRP A 381 28.60 -14.36 -8.85
CA TRP A 381 28.48 -14.36 -7.40
C TRP A 381 27.06 -14.74 -7.00
N LEU A 382 26.89 -15.86 -6.30
CA LEU A 382 25.65 -16.32 -5.68
C LEU A 382 25.56 -15.84 -4.22
N ILE A 383 24.43 -15.25 -3.88
CA ILE A 383 23.96 -14.94 -2.53
C ILE A 383 22.74 -15.80 -2.25
N ASP A 384 22.77 -16.64 -1.22
CA ASP A 384 21.72 -17.65 -0.94
C ASP A 384 21.19 -17.60 0.51
N PRO A 385 20.10 -16.86 0.79
CA PRO A 385 19.44 -16.74 2.09
C PRO A 385 17.97 -17.23 2.08
N THR A 386 17.27 -17.16 3.22
CA THR A 386 15.81 -17.39 3.24
C THR A 386 15.03 -16.20 2.63
N ASP A 387 15.21 -14.98 3.13
CA ASP A 387 14.75 -13.74 2.45
C ASP A 387 15.94 -12.84 2.10
N PHE A 388 15.77 -11.91 1.15
CA PHE A 388 16.77 -10.89 0.86
C PHE A 388 16.21 -9.50 0.58
N ASN A 389 16.84 -8.48 1.19
CA ASN A 389 16.48 -7.08 1.00
C ASN A 389 17.64 -6.28 0.38
N ILE A 390 17.37 -5.61 -0.74
CA ILE A 390 18.24 -4.56 -1.28
C ILE A 390 17.72 -3.23 -0.74
N VAL A 391 18.57 -2.49 -0.01
CA VAL A 391 18.15 -1.33 0.80
C VAL A 391 19.02 -0.10 0.54
N ALA A 392 18.56 1.07 1.02
CA ALA A 392 19.23 2.35 0.77
C ALA A 392 20.60 2.43 1.44
N GLY A 393 21.50 3.22 0.83
CA GLY A 393 22.89 3.34 1.27
C GLY A 393 23.75 2.14 0.86
N SER A 394 24.76 1.84 1.69
CA SER A 394 25.88 0.97 1.34
C SER A 394 25.95 -0.35 2.11
N GLY A 395 25.16 -0.53 3.17
CA GLY A 395 25.16 -1.76 3.99
C GLY A 395 23.74 -2.25 4.33
N ALA A 396 23.61 -3.55 4.61
CA ALA A 396 22.34 -4.15 5.01
C ALA A 396 21.83 -3.61 6.36
N LEU A 397 20.62 -3.05 6.35
CA LEU A 397 19.98 -2.43 7.52
C LEU A 397 19.42 -3.47 8.52
N THR A 398 18.95 -4.63 8.04
CA THR A 398 18.39 -5.71 8.88
C THR A 398 18.77 -7.09 8.35
N GLY A 399 18.84 -8.09 9.24
CA GLY A 399 18.82 -9.54 8.92
C GLY A 399 19.73 -10.00 7.77
N SER A 400 19.12 -10.15 6.59
CA SER A 400 19.73 -10.47 5.31
C SER A 400 19.60 -9.30 4.33
N GLY A 401 20.67 -8.95 3.62
CA GLY A 401 20.59 -7.91 2.60
C GLY A 401 21.93 -7.34 2.10
N ILE A 402 21.80 -6.31 1.26
CA ILE A 402 22.89 -5.52 0.67
C ILE A 402 22.43 -4.07 0.48
N GLY A 403 23.35 -3.10 0.58
CA GLY A 403 23.08 -1.73 0.16
C GLY A 403 23.07 -1.60 -1.37
N ALA A 404 22.11 -0.88 -1.95
CA ALA A 404 21.96 -0.76 -3.40
C ALA A 404 23.21 -0.22 -4.11
N ALA A 405 23.93 0.72 -3.50
CA ALA A 405 25.21 1.22 -4.02
C ALA A 405 26.29 0.12 -4.05
N THR A 406 26.32 -0.74 -3.04
CA THR A 406 27.25 -1.87 -2.95
C THR A 406 26.90 -2.98 -3.95
N LEU A 407 25.60 -3.20 -4.25
CA LEU A 407 25.18 -4.07 -5.34
C LEU A 407 25.63 -3.54 -6.70
N ALA A 408 25.33 -2.27 -7.01
CA ALA A 408 25.74 -1.60 -8.24
C ALA A 408 27.26 -1.66 -8.49
N ASN A 409 28.06 -1.35 -7.45
CA ASN A 409 29.52 -1.43 -7.52
C ASN A 409 30.04 -2.86 -7.79
N ASN A 410 29.33 -3.89 -7.34
CA ASN A 410 29.72 -5.28 -7.58
C ASN A 410 29.23 -5.83 -8.92
N LEU A 411 28.15 -5.30 -9.49
CA LEU A 411 27.75 -5.59 -10.88
C LEU A 411 28.81 -5.12 -11.90
N ALA A 412 29.58 -4.07 -11.61
CA ALA A 412 30.75 -3.67 -12.42
C ALA A 412 31.92 -4.71 -12.41
N ASN A 413 31.86 -5.68 -11.49
CA ASN A 413 32.88 -6.69 -11.20
C ASN A 413 32.47 -8.14 -11.53
N GLY A 414 31.24 -8.37 -12.03
CA GLY A 414 30.74 -9.70 -12.35
C GLY A 414 29.21 -9.77 -12.43
N ASN A 415 28.68 -10.95 -12.77
CA ASN A 415 27.24 -11.22 -12.65
C ASN A 415 26.90 -11.49 -11.18
N VAL A 416 25.72 -11.04 -10.73
CA VAL A 416 25.23 -11.25 -9.36
C VAL A 416 23.92 -12.03 -9.41
N MET A 417 23.83 -13.09 -8.64
CA MET A 417 22.64 -13.91 -8.46
C MET A 417 22.26 -13.91 -6.99
N ILE A 418 21.05 -13.45 -6.68
CA ILE A 418 20.42 -13.59 -5.36
C ILE A 418 19.38 -14.68 -5.53
N ALA A 419 19.49 -15.78 -4.79
CA ALA A 419 18.52 -16.87 -4.83
C ALA A 419 18.00 -17.12 -3.41
N THR A 420 16.69 -17.15 -3.20
CA THR A 420 16.11 -17.53 -1.91
C THR A 420 15.59 -18.96 -1.92
N VAL A 421 15.62 -19.59 -0.75
CA VAL A 421 15.19 -20.98 -0.55
C VAL A 421 13.93 -21.09 0.29
N ALA A 422 13.18 -22.18 0.07
CA ALA A 422 12.01 -22.55 0.87
C ALA A 422 12.32 -22.86 2.36
N GLY A 423 13.59 -23.05 2.70
CA GLY A 423 14.01 -23.39 4.05
C GLY A 423 14.16 -22.17 4.95
N GLY A 424 13.25 -22.00 5.90
CA GLY A 424 13.38 -21.05 7.01
C GLY A 424 12.04 -20.64 7.62
N THR A 425 12.05 -19.54 8.36
CA THR A 425 10.86 -18.92 8.99
C THR A 425 10.39 -17.65 8.29
N GLU A 426 11.06 -17.26 7.19
CA GLU A 426 10.69 -16.11 6.36
C GLU A 426 9.97 -16.59 5.08
N ASN A 427 9.48 -15.67 4.27
CA ASN A 427 8.54 -15.98 3.19
C ASN A 427 9.18 -16.61 1.95
N GLY A 428 10.49 -16.48 1.76
CA GLY A 428 11.17 -16.76 0.48
C GLY A 428 11.19 -15.55 -0.46
N ASP A 429 10.99 -14.32 0.03
CA ASP A 429 10.81 -13.12 -0.78
C ASP A 429 12.14 -12.38 -1.08
N ILE A 430 12.22 -11.74 -2.25
CA ILE A 430 13.29 -10.79 -2.61
C ILE A 430 12.70 -9.39 -2.78
N ASN A 431 13.15 -8.41 -2.00
CA ASN A 431 12.64 -7.04 -2.02
C ASN A 431 13.71 -6.03 -2.47
N VAL A 432 13.38 -5.22 -3.48
CA VAL A 432 14.20 -4.09 -3.93
C VAL A 432 13.58 -2.81 -3.37
N ASN A 433 14.09 -2.38 -2.22
CA ASN A 433 13.63 -1.24 -1.42
C ASN A 433 14.57 -0.02 -1.53
N ALA A 434 15.44 0.01 -2.54
CA ALA A 434 16.24 1.17 -2.92
C ALA A 434 16.68 1.06 -4.38
N ALA A 435 16.87 2.21 -5.03
CA ALA A 435 17.15 2.25 -6.46
C ALA A 435 18.52 1.65 -6.81
N VAL A 436 18.57 0.78 -7.82
CA VAL A 436 19.78 0.08 -8.29
C VAL A 436 20.04 0.45 -9.74
N SER A 437 21.25 0.94 -10.05
CA SER A 437 21.64 1.27 -11.43
C SER A 437 23.05 0.76 -11.75
N TRP A 438 23.25 0.24 -12.98
CA TRP A 438 24.55 -0.19 -13.48
C TRP A 438 24.72 0.05 -14.98
N GLN A 439 25.98 0.14 -15.41
CA GLN A 439 26.37 0.40 -16.81
C GLN A 439 27.22 -0.72 -17.42
N ALA A 440 27.56 -1.75 -16.65
CA ALA A 440 28.34 -2.88 -17.14
C ALA A 440 27.45 -3.88 -17.89
N ASP A 441 28.03 -4.58 -18.87
CA ASP A 441 27.40 -5.70 -19.58
C ASP A 441 27.41 -6.96 -18.71
N THR A 442 26.69 -6.87 -17.58
CA THR A 442 26.54 -7.90 -16.55
C THR A 442 25.09 -8.07 -16.17
N ILE A 443 24.78 -9.26 -15.65
CA ILE A 443 23.42 -9.68 -15.32
C ILE A 443 23.21 -9.64 -13.81
N LEU A 444 22.10 -9.02 -13.39
CA LEU A 444 21.50 -9.22 -12.07
C LEU A 444 20.40 -10.28 -12.19
N THR A 445 20.50 -11.35 -11.41
CA THR A 445 19.50 -12.42 -11.34
C THR A 445 18.89 -12.45 -9.94
N LEU A 446 17.57 -12.32 -9.86
CA LEU A 446 16.78 -12.48 -8.64
C LEU A 446 15.94 -13.75 -8.78
N ASN A 447 16.22 -14.76 -7.96
CA ASN A 447 15.56 -16.07 -7.94
C ASN A 447 14.80 -16.21 -6.61
N ALA A 448 13.58 -15.68 -6.51
CA ALA A 448 12.79 -15.79 -5.29
C ALA A 448 12.05 -17.12 -5.19
N HIS A 449 12.07 -17.77 -4.02
CA HIS A 449 11.21 -18.90 -3.73
C HIS A 449 9.72 -18.51 -3.71
N ASN A 450 9.39 -17.30 -3.26
CA ASN A 450 8.03 -16.76 -3.24
C ASN A 450 7.92 -15.56 -4.20
N ASN A 451 7.85 -14.32 -3.70
CA ASN A 451 7.66 -13.14 -4.55
C ASN A 451 8.96 -12.36 -4.80
N ILE A 452 8.99 -11.65 -5.92
CA ILE A 452 9.94 -10.55 -6.17
C ILE A 452 9.17 -9.24 -6.08
N ASN A 453 9.58 -8.33 -5.21
CA ASN A 453 8.95 -7.02 -5.03
C ASN A 453 9.91 -5.90 -5.43
N ILE A 454 9.64 -5.22 -6.55
CA ILE A 454 10.40 -4.07 -7.04
C ILE A 454 9.73 -2.79 -6.54
N ASN A 455 10.08 -2.38 -5.33
CA ASN A 455 9.50 -1.19 -4.66
C ASN A 455 10.22 0.11 -5.05
N GLU A 456 11.46 0.00 -5.50
CA GLU A 456 12.30 1.12 -5.93
C GLU A 456 12.96 0.84 -7.28
N ALA A 457 13.36 1.92 -7.97
CA ALA A 457 13.68 1.87 -9.38
C ALA A 457 14.92 1.02 -9.75
N ILE A 458 14.86 0.31 -10.89
CA ILE A 458 15.99 -0.43 -11.45
C ILE A 458 16.39 0.16 -12.80
N THR A 459 17.67 0.41 -13.05
CA THR A 459 18.13 1.02 -14.31
C THR A 459 19.40 0.35 -14.86
N ALA A 460 19.27 -0.34 -15.99
CA ALA A 460 20.36 -1.03 -16.67
C ALA A 460 20.75 -0.29 -17.96
N THR A 461 21.96 0.25 -18.02
CA THR A 461 22.42 1.13 -19.12
C THR A 461 23.53 0.55 -19.99
N GLY A 462 24.13 -0.58 -19.58
CA GLY A 462 25.12 -1.30 -20.39
C GLY A 462 24.49 -1.84 -21.68
N ASN A 463 25.28 -1.89 -22.75
CA ASN A 463 24.83 -2.32 -24.08
C ASN A 463 24.18 -3.72 -24.07
N ALA A 464 24.70 -4.64 -23.25
CA ALA A 464 24.18 -5.99 -23.03
C ALA A 464 23.97 -6.27 -21.52
N ALA A 465 23.60 -5.24 -20.74
CA ALA A 465 23.20 -5.38 -19.35
C ALA A 465 21.88 -6.18 -19.24
N GLY A 466 21.78 -7.08 -18.26
CA GLY A 466 20.62 -7.97 -18.13
C GLY A 466 19.99 -7.98 -16.74
N LEU A 467 18.68 -8.15 -16.68
CA LEU A 467 17.92 -8.43 -15.46
C LEU A 467 17.14 -9.73 -15.65
N THR A 468 17.25 -10.66 -14.70
CA THR A 468 16.45 -11.89 -14.67
C THR A 468 15.67 -11.90 -13.35
N LEU A 469 14.35 -11.99 -13.43
CA LEU A 469 13.42 -12.07 -12.31
C LEU A 469 12.71 -13.42 -12.38
N ASN A 470 12.99 -14.32 -11.44
CA ASN A 470 12.39 -15.65 -11.37
C ASN A 470 11.70 -15.81 -10.01
N ALA A 471 10.37 -15.84 -9.98
CA ALA A 471 9.57 -15.96 -8.76
C ALA A 471 8.85 -17.32 -8.71
N GLY A 472 8.82 -17.96 -7.54
CA GLY A 472 7.94 -19.11 -7.30
C GLY A 472 6.45 -18.71 -7.27
N ASN A 473 6.16 -17.46 -6.91
CA ASN A 473 4.82 -16.88 -6.87
C ASN A 473 4.74 -15.65 -7.80
N ASN A 474 4.57 -14.42 -7.31
CA ASN A 474 4.38 -13.23 -8.15
C ASN A 474 5.65 -12.41 -8.36
N ILE A 475 5.68 -11.65 -9.46
CA ILE A 475 6.60 -10.52 -9.64
C ILE A 475 5.76 -9.24 -9.50
N ASN A 476 6.10 -8.37 -8.55
CA ASN A 476 5.36 -7.13 -8.28
C ASN A 476 6.24 -5.93 -8.64
N ILE A 477 5.88 -5.19 -9.69
CA ILE A 477 6.58 -4.00 -10.17
C ILE A 477 5.84 -2.76 -9.65
N ASN A 478 6.31 -2.22 -8.52
CA ASN A 478 5.70 -1.08 -7.84
C ASN A 478 6.33 0.28 -8.23
N ASN A 479 7.48 0.27 -8.90
CA ASN A 479 8.25 1.43 -9.36
C ASN A 479 9.00 1.08 -10.67
N ALA A 480 9.61 2.05 -11.34
CA ALA A 480 10.14 1.92 -12.70
C ALA A 480 11.33 0.95 -12.85
N VAL A 481 11.31 0.13 -13.90
CA VAL A 481 12.43 -0.67 -14.38
C VAL A 481 12.79 -0.17 -15.78
N SER A 482 14.07 0.13 -16.06
CA SER A 482 14.45 0.79 -17.31
C SER A 482 15.73 0.25 -17.93
N PHE A 483 15.73 0.06 -19.25
CA PHE A 483 16.82 -0.44 -20.07
C PHE A 483 17.12 0.52 -21.22
N SER A 484 18.40 0.88 -21.42
CA SER A 484 18.81 1.77 -22.53
C SER A 484 19.89 1.18 -23.46
N GLY A 485 20.44 0.01 -23.12
CA GLY A 485 21.37 -0.72 -23.99
C GLY A 485 20.68 -1.33 -25.21
N ALA A 486 21.38 -1.39 -26.35
CA ALA A 486 20.82 -1.89 -27.61
C ALA A 486 20.53 -3.40 -27.61
N ASN A 487 21.17 -4.15 -26.71
CA ASN A 487 21.04 -5.60 -26.53
C ASN A 487 20.74 -5.95 -25.06
N ALA A 488 20.19 -4.99 -24.29
CA ALA A 488 19.90 -5.18 -22.87
C ALA A 488 18.70 -6.13 -22.70
N THR A 489 18.68 -6.98 -21.67
CA THR A 489 17.65 -8.02 -21.55
C THR A 489 16.88 -7.99 -20.24
N LEU A 490 15.59 -8.31 -20.32
CA LEU A 490 14.74 -8.66 -19.20
C LEU A 490 14.14 -10.05 -19.42
N VAL A 491 14.37 -10.94 -18.47
CA VAL A 491 13.66 -12.21 -18.37
C VAL A 491 12.81 -12.18 -17.12
N MET A 492 11.50 -12.44 -17.24
CA MET A 492 10.58 -12.56 -16.11
C MET A 492 9.91 -13.93 -16.13
N ASN A 493 10.08 -14.73 -15.09
CA ASN A 493 9.39 -16.01 -14.91
C ASN A 493 8.67 -16.02 -13.56
N TYR A 494 7.42 -16.46 -13.52
CA TYR A 494 6.59 -16.41 -12.32
C TYR A 494 5.66 -17.61 -12.22
N GLY A 495 5.12 -17.83 -11.02
CA GLY A 495 4.06 -18.80 -10.75
C GLY A 495 4.48 -20.26 -10.54
N GLY A 496 5.78 -20.55 -10.52
CA GLY A 496 6.27 -21.91 -10.28
C GLY A 496 7.77 -22.11 -10.46
N TYR A 497 8.58 -21.07 -10.30
CA TYR A 497 10.03 -21.22 -10.39
C TYR A 497 10.58 -22.05 -9.23
N ASN A 498 11.25 -23.17 -9.53
CA ASN A 498 11.79 -24.10 -8.54
C ASN A 498 13.33 -24.03 -8.39
N GLY A 499 13.94 -22.95 -8.84
CA GLY A 499 15.40 -22.79 -8.88
C GLY A 499 16.08 -23.32 -10.14
N THR A 500 15.39 -24.13 -10.96
CA THR A 500 15.97 -24.73 -12.19
C THR A 500 15.07 -24.66 -13.43
N SER A 501 13.75 -24.66 -13.25
CA SER A 501 12.77 -24.55 -14.32
C SER A 501 11.57 -23.72 -13.89
N VAL A 502 10.82 -23.23 -14.87
CA VAL A 502 9.49 -22.65 -14.70
C VAL A 502 8.50 -23.82 -14.75
N LEU A 503 7.84 -24.13 -13.63
CA LEU A 503 6.68 -25.02 -13.65
C LEU A 503 5.46 -24.28 -14.24
N THR A 504 4.43 -25.02 -14.66
CA THR A 504 3.15 -24.43 -15.10
C THR A 504 2.63 -23.46 -14.02
N PRO A 505 2.40 -22.17 -14.33
CA PRO A 505 1.99 -21.19 -13.33
C PRO A 505 0.75 -21.61 -12.55
N ALA A 506 0.81 -21.55 -11.22
CA ALA A 506 -0.35 -21.81 -10.38
C ALA A 506 -1.46 -20.76 -10.64
N ALA A 507 -2.72 -21.17 -10.55
CA ALA A 507 -3.85 -20.28 -10.81
C ALA A 507 -3.82 -19.06 -9.86
N GLY A 508 -3.86 -17.85 -10.42
CA GLY A 508 -3.79 -16.60 -9.67
C GLY A 508 -2.37 -16.04 -9.47
N THR A 509 -1.34 -16.67 -10.03
CA THR A 509 0.02 -16.12 -10.09
C THR A 509 0.20 -15.22 -11.31
N ASP A 510 0.83 -14.06 -11.14
CA ASP A 510 1.01 -13.09 -12.22
C ASP A 510 2.27 -12.21 -12.06
N CYS A 511 2.62 -11.49 -13.13
CA CYS A 511 3.42 -10.27 -13.03
C CYS A 511 2.46 -9.10 -12.79
N ASN A 512 2.45 -8.54 -11.58
CA ASN A 512 1.62 -7.40 -11.23
C ASN A 512 2.41 -6.11 -11.46
N ILE A 513 2.02 -5.32 -12.46
CA ILE A 513 2.57 -3.99 -12.68
C ILE A 513 1.61 -2.97 -12.05
N ARG A 514 2.12 -2.14 -11.14
CA ARG A 514 1.34 -1.14 -10.40
C ARG A 514 1.01 0.05 -11.29
N THR A 515 -0.06 -0.06 -12.07
CA THR A 515 -0.56 1.02 -12.92
C THR A 515 -1.63 1.84 -12.17
N ARG A 516 -2.09 2.95 -12.77
CA ARG A 516 -3.29 3.66 -12.29
C ARG A 516 -4.52 2.74 -12.23
N ALA A 517 -4.64 1.80 -13.16
CA ALA A 517 -5.75 0.85 -13.20
C ALA A 517 -5.66 -0.25 -12.13
N SER A 518 -4.48 -0.51 -11.54
CA SER A 518 -4.36 -1.38 -10.36
C SER A 518 -5.17 -0.88 -9.16
N TYR A 519 -5.60 0.39 -9.16
CA TYR A 519 -6.51 0.99 -8.17
C TYR A 519 -7.99 0.95 -8.56
N SER A 520 -8.33 0.30 -9.67
CA SER A 520 -9.72 0.08 -10.05
C SER A 520 -10.42 -0.94 -9.14
N GLY A 521 -11.75 -0.79 -9.04
CA GLY A 521 -12.63 -1.70 -8.32
C GLY A 521 -12.93 -1.26 -6.90
N THR A 522 -13.57 -2.15 -6.15
CA THR A 522 -14.05 -1.84 -4.79
C THR A 522 -13.30 -2.60 -3.72
N VAL A 523 -13.20 -1.99 -2.54
CA VAL A 523 -12.88 -2.64 -1.26
C VAL A 523 -14.11 -2.58 -0.36
N LEU A 524 -14.20 -3.42 0.67
CA LEU A 524 -15.26 -3.27 1.68
C LEU A 524 -14.78 -2.30 2.78
N ASP A 525 -15.68 -1.44 3.25
CA ASP A 525 -15.47 -0.65 4.47
C ASP A 525 -15.69 -1.48 5.75
N ASP A 526 -15.52 -0.86 6.92
CA ASP A 526 -15.72 -1.51 8.23
C ASP A 526 -17.17 -2.02 8.44
N ASN A 527 -18.14 -1.55 7.65
CA ASN A 527 -19.54 -1.97 7.68
C ASN A 527 -19.85 -3.07 6.64
N GLY A 528 -18.86 -3.51 5.85
CA GLY A 528 -19.04 -4.46 4.75
C GLY A 528 -19.63 -3.84 3.48
N ILE A 529 -19.67 -2.51 3.36
CA ILE A 529 -20.19 -1.79 2.19
C ILE A 529 -19.07 -1.62 1.15
N PRO A 530 -19.30 -1.96 -0.13
CA PRO A 530 -18.31 -1.72 -1.18
C PRO A 530 -18.05 -0.22 -1.38
N VAL A 531 -16.82 0.23 -1.23
CA VAL A 531 -16.37 1.60 -1.54
C VAL A 531 -15.30 1.58 -2.62
N ALA A 532 -15.11 2.69 -3.31
CA ALA A 532 -14.05 2.81 -4.32
C ALA A 532 -12.68 2.52 -3.70
N LYS A 533 -11.89 1.65 -4.35
CA LYS A 533 -10.51 1.39 -3.95
C LYS A 533 -9.69 2.68 -4.08
N GLN A 534 -9.17 3.17 -2.95
CA GLN A 534 -8.39 4.41 -2.92
C GLN A 534 -6.94 4.17 -3.31
N ASP A 535 -6.35 5.11 -4.05
CA ASP A 535 -4.92 5.15 -4.31
C ASP A 535 -4.18 5.82 -3.15
N THR A 536 -3.47 5.02 -2.36
CA THR A 536 -2.63 5.46 -1.24
C THR A 536 -1.14 5.60 -1.61
N SER A 537 -0.79 5.49 -2.90
CA SER A 537 0.61 5.47 -3.39
C SER A 537 1.33 6.81 -3.32
N GLY A 538 0.59 7.92 -3.29
CA GLY A 538 1.14 9.24 -3.62
C GLY A 538 1.56 9.40 -5.09
N GLY A 539 1.11 8.52 -5.99
CA GLY A 539 1.36 8.60 -7.44
C GLY A 539 2.56 7.81 -7.98
N VAL A 540 3.25 7.01 -7.16
CA VAL A 540 4.31 6.11 -7.66
C VAL A 540 3.67 4.89 -8.35
N TYR A 541 3.92 4.75 -9.65
CA TYR A 541 3.46 3.65 -10.49
C TYR A 541 4.65 2.88 -11.08
N GLY A 542 4.47 1.58 -11.29
CA GLY A 542 5.43 0.72 -11.96
C GLY A 542 5.35 0.84 -13.48
N SER A 543 6.50 0.83 -14.14
CA SER A 543 6.64 0.71 -15.59
C SER A 543 7.87 -0.13 -15.95
N ILE A 544 7.89 -0.74 -17.13
CA ILE A 544 9.07 -1.43 -17.67
C ILE A 544 9.43 -0.85 -19.03
N THR A 545 10.49 -0.04 -19.06
CA THR A 545 10.86 0.78 -20.22
C THR A 545 12.08 0.23 -20.94
N PHE A 546 12.01 0.13 -22.26
CA PHE A 546 13.12 -0.11 -23.18
C PHE A 546 13.27 1.12 -24.08
N SER A 547 14.22 2.00 -23.75
CA SER A 547 14.33 3.31 -24.41
C SER A 547 15.11 3.29 -25.74
N ASN A 548 15.50 2.10 -26.22
CA ASN A 548 16.40 1.94 -27.36
C ASN A 548 15.78 0.97 -28.38
N SER A 549 15.36 1.50 -29.53
CA SER A 549 14.65 0.75 -30.57
C SER A 549 15.44 -0.39 -31.23
N ALA A 550 16.77 -0.45 -31.04
CA ALA A 550 17.55 -1.62 -31.44
C ALA A 550 17.19 -2.87 -30.61
N ASN A 551 16.66 -2.67 -29.40
CA ASN A 551 16.33 -3.71 -28.45
C ASN A 551 14.93 -4.33 -28.67
N ALA A 552 14.58 -4.60 -29.92
CA ALA A 552 13.22 -5.02 -30.31
C ALA A 552 12.75 -6.36 -29.67
N ASN A 553 13.70 -7.18 -29.21
CA ASN A 553 13.48 -8.51 -28.62
C ASN A 553 14.05 -8.64 -27.19
N GLY A 554 14.21 -7.53 -26.47
CA GLY A 554 14.84 -7.49 -25.15
C GLY A 554 14.04 -8.15 -24.01
N LEU A 555 12.77 -8.51 -24.26
CA LEU A 555 11.84 -8.97 -23.24
C LEU A 555 11.38 -10.42 -23.47
N THR A 556 11.56 -11.25 -22.44
CA THR A 556 11.00 -12.61 -22.36
C THR A 556 10.18 -12.77 -21.08
N ILE A 557 8.94 -13.24 -21.18
CA ILE A 557 8.07 -13.53 -20.02
C ILE A 557 7.58 -14.98 -20.08
N ASN A 558 7.83 -15.79 -19.03
CA ASN A 558 7.50 -17.22 -18.96
C ASN A 558 7.93 -18.00 -20.23
N GLY A 559 9.14 -17.72 -20.70
CA GLY A 559 9.72 -18.30 -21.92
C GLY A 559 9.20 -17.74 -23.26
N GLN A 560 8.20 -16.85 -23.25
CA GLN A 560 7.66 -16.20 -24.45
C GLN A 560 8.41 -14.90 -24.75
N ALA A 561 8.93 -14.74 -25.96
CA ALA A 561 9.58 -13.50 -26.39
C ALA A 561 8.54 -12.46 -26.84
N TYR A 562 8.69 -11.22 -26.39
CA TYR A 562 7.78 -10.11 -26.70
C TYR A 562 8.40 -9.18 -27.75
N THR A 563 7.61 -8.81 -28.75
CA THR A 563 7.96 -7.77 -29.72
C THR A 563 7.72 -6.39 -29.09
N LEU A 564 8.78 -5.58 -29.00
CA LEU A 564 8.75 -4.27 -28.32
C LEU A 564 8.37 -3.12 -29.28
N ILE A 565 7.22 -2.52 -29.01
CA ILE A 565 6.62 -1.41 -29.77
C ILE A 565 7.13 -0.07 -29.21
N HIS A 566 7.86 0.68 -30.03
CA HIS A 566 8.49 1.95 -29.65
C HIS A 566 7.79 3.19 -30.23
N SER A 567 6.86 3.01 -31.18
CA SER A 567 6.20 4.10 -31.91
C SER A 567 4.80 3.72 -32.41
N MET A 568 3.94 4.73 -32.61
CA MET A 568 2.59 4.56 -33.17
C MET A 568 2.58 3.90 -34.55
N ALA A 569 3.62 4.10 -35.36
CA ALA A 569 3.75 3.53 -36.70
C ALA A 569 3.92 2.00 -36.73
N GLN A 570 4.31 1.39 -35.60
CA GLN A 570 4.48 -0.07 -35.49
C GLN A 570 3.19 -0.79 -35.09
N LEU A 571 2.20 -0.10 -34.54
CA LEU A 571 0.94 -0.70 -34.07
C LEU A 571 0.11 -1.35 -35.20
N PRO A 572 -0.05 -0.76 -36.41
CA PRO A 572 -0.81 -1.41 -37.46
C PRO A 572 -0.25 -2.79 -37.88
N ALA A 573 1.06 -2.98 -37.75
CA ALA A 573 1.76 -4.20 -38.18
C ALA A 573 1.49 -5.44 -37.29
N ILE A 574 0.89 -5.27 -36.11
CA ILE A 574 0.48 -6.42 -35.25
C ILE A 574 -0.96 -6.88 -35.52
N SER A 575 -1.67 -6.25 -36.47
CA SER A 575 -3.04 -6.58 -36.82
C SER A 575 -3.17 -7.99 -37.42
N GLY A 576 -3.91 -8.87 -36.76
CA GLY A 576 -4.12 -10.25 -37.19
C GLY A 576 -2.89 -11.15 -37.08
N VAL A 577 -1.85 -10.71 -36.37
CA VAL A 577 -0.62 -11.47 -36.15
C VAL A 577 -0.66 -12.08 -34.75
N SER A 578 -0.71 -13.41 -34.67
CA SER A 578 -0.63 -14.13 -33.39
C SER A 578 0.74 -13.90 -32.73
N GLY A 579 0.76 -13.41 -31.49
CA GLY A 579 2.03 -13.18 -30.80
C GLY A 579 1.94 -12.55 -29.42
N TYR A 580 3.10 -12.10 -28.94
CA TYR A 580 3.27 -11.37 -27.69
C TYR A 580 3.88 -10.00 -28.00
N PHE A 581 3.19 -8.95 -27.63
CA PHE A 581 3.50 -7.56 -27.97
C PHE A 581 3.54 -6.73 -26.69
N ALA A 582 4.49 -5.81 -26.59
CA ALA A 582 4.59 -4.91 -25.46
C ALA A 582 4.90 -3.48 -25.88
N LEU A 583 4.33 -2.49 -25.20
CA LEU A 583 4.84 -1.12 -25.29
C LEU A 583 6.22 -1.04 -24.63
N ALA A 584 7.19 -0.52 -25.36
CA ALA A 584 8.55 -0.29 -24.86
C ALA A 584 8.68 1.00 -24.04
N GLN A 585 7.77 1.95 -24.26
CA GLN A 585 7.77 3.29 -23.68
C GLN A 585 6.39 3.94 -23.87
N ASP A 586 6.17 5.10 -23.27
CA ASP A 586 4.98 5.92 -23.55
C ASP A 586 4.97 6.40 -25.01
N LEU A 587 3.80 6.31 -25.66
CA LEU A 587 3.59 6.76 -27.03
C LEU A 587 2.71 8.03 -27.05
N ASN A 588 2.87 8.82 -28.11
CA ASN A 588 2.06 10.00 -28.37
C ASN A 588 1.61 9.99 -29.84
N SER A 589 0.32 10.14 -30.07
CA SER A 589 -0.30 10.23 -31.39
C SER A 589 -0.40 11.68 -31.84
N SER A 590 0.12 12.00 -33.02
CA SER A 590 0.07 13.34 -33.62
C SER A 590 -0.89 13.46 -34.81
N GLY A 591 -1.62 12.39 -35.15
CA GLY A 591 -2.51 12.31 -36.31
C GLY A 591 -3.93 11.85 -35.97
N THR A 592 -4.82 11.96 -36.96
CA THR A 592 -6.18 11.41 -36.92
C THR A 592 -6.22 10.12 -37.75
N TYR A 593 -6.74 9.05 -37.16
CA TYR A 593 -7.04 7.79 -37.83
C TYR A 593 -8.51 7.76 -38.26
N THR A 594 -8.84 7.08 -39.37
CA THR A 594 -10.21 6.95 -39.88
C THR A 594 -10.85 5.58 -39.61
N ALA A 595 -10.17 4.74 -38.83
CA ALA A 595 -10.53 3.39 -38.42
C ALA A 595 -9.67 3.00 -37.19
N ALA A 596 -9.85 1.78 -36.67
CA ALA A 596 -8.99 1.27 -35.60
C ALA A 596 -7.50 1.17 -36.02
N VAL A 597 -6.58 1.47 -35.08
CA VAL A 597 -5.13 1.46 -35.35
C VAL A 597 -4.61 0.03 -35.49
N ILE A 598 -5.10 -0.88 -34.66
CA ILE A 598 -4.94 -2.34 -34.76
C ILE A 598 -6.31 -2.89 -35.15
N THR A 599 -6.47 -3.49 -36.33
CA THR A 599 -7.81 -3.91 -36.78
C THR A 599 -8.32 -5.13 -36.01
N SER A 600 -7.44 -6.09 -35.73
CA SER A 600 -7.71 -7.27 -34.92
C SER A 600 -6.49 -7.63 -34.10
N LEU A 601 -6.65 -7.90 -32.80
CA LEU A 601 -5.60 -8.49 -31.96
C LEU A 601 -5.79 -10.00 -31.83
N ASP A 602 -4.72 -10.76 -32.07
CA ASP A 602 -4.59 -12.18 -31.74
C ASP A 602 -3.35 -12.37 -30.84
N GLY A 603 -3.54 -12.90 -29.62
CA GLY A 603 -2.48 -13.07 -28.63
C GLY A 603 -2.44 -11.99 -27.54
N THR A 604 -1.26 -11.68 -27.01
CA THR A 604 -1.10 -10.80 -25.83
C THR A 604 -0.53 -9.44 -26.22
N PHE A 605 -1.17 -8.36 -25.76
CA PHE A 605 -0.64 -7.00 -25.82
C PHE A 605 -0.60 -6.36 -24.43
N THR A 606 0.61 -6.10 -23.92
CA THR A 606 0.80 -5.45 -22.61
C THR A 606 1.35 -4.03 -22.76
N GLY A 607 0.80 -3.09 -21.99
CA GLY A 607 1.37 -1.75 -21.87
C GLY A 607 2.63 -1.70 -21.01
N LEU A 608 2.91 -2.73 -20.21
CA LEU A 608 3.99 -2.70 -19.20
C LEU A 608 3.96 -1.47 -18.26
N GLY A 609 2.77 -0.91 -18.01
CA GLY A 609 2.56 0.33 -17.27
C GLY A 609 2.62 1.61 -18.11
N HIS A 610 3.00 1.51 -19.39
CA HIS A 610 3.05 2.64 -20.32
C HIS A 610 1.69 3.04 -20.89
N THR A 611 1.70 4.23 -21.47
CA THR A 611 0.52 4.94 -21.97
C THR A 611 0.61 5.30 -23.44
N ILE A 612 -0.54 5.48 -24.07
CA ILE A 612 -0.69 6.06 -25.41
C ILE A 612 -1.50 7.34 -25.27
N SER A 613 -0.93 8.47 -25.67
CA SER A 613 -1.53 9.80 -25.50
C SER A 613 -2.04 10.40 -26.82
N ASN A 614 -3.08 11.24 -26.73
CA ASN A 614 -3.62 12.07 -27.82
C ASN A 614 -4.15 11.29 -29.06
N LEU A 615 -4.53 10.03 -28.87
CA LEU A 615 -5.11 9.21 -29.94
C LEU A 615 -6.42 9.83 -30.44
N THR A 616 -6.43 10.28 -31.70
CA THR A 616 -7.64 10.79 -32.37
C THR A 616 -8.09 9.80 -33.43
N ILE A 617 -9.34 9.35 -33.34
CA ILE A 617 -10.00 8.52 -34.35
C ILE A 617 -11.29 9.22 -34.77
N ALA A 618 -11.45 9.51 -36.06
CA ALA A 618 -12.65 10.13 -36.61
C ALA A 618 -13.06 9.38 -37.89
N GLU A 619 -14.09 8.55 -37.78
CA GLU A 619 -14.63 7.85 -38.95
C GLU A 619 -15.47 8.81 -39.81
N PRO A 620 -15.38 8.74 -41.15
CA PRO A 620 -16.27 9.47 -42.02
C PRO A 620 -17.71 8.94 -41.89
N LEU A 621 -18.66 9.84 -41.63
CA LEU A 621 -20.10 9.55 -41.58
C LEU A 621 -20.80 10.06 -42.86
N PRO A 622 -21.89 9.42 -43.34
CA PRO A 622 -22.53 8.23 -42.78
C PRO A 622 -21.74 6.95 -43.01
N ALA A 623 -21.82 6.05 -42.03
CA ALA A 623 -21.03 4.82 -41.99
C ALA A 623 -21.54 3.72 -42.94
N PRO A 624 -20.69 2.71 -43.25
CA PRO A 624 -21.09 1.55 -44.04
C PRO A 624 -22.20 0.72 -43.39
N VAL A 625 -22.88 -0.07 -44.23
CA VAL A 625 -24.01 -0.96 -43.87
C VAL A 625 -23.64 -2.00 -42.79
N ILE A 626 -22.35 -2.30 -42.62
CA ILE A 626 -21.84 -3.27 -41.65
C ILE A 626 -21.15 -2.51 -40.49
N PRO A 627 -21.47 -2.81 -39.21
CA PRO A 627 -20.76 -2.25 -38.06
C PRO A 627 -19.26 -2.54 -38.10
N ILE A 628 -18.43 -1.50 -38.10
CA ILE A 628 -16.98 -1.59 -37.93
C ILE A 628 -16.66 -1.40 -36.44
N PRO A 629 -16.00 -2.33 -35.75
CA PRO A 629 -15.52 -2.14 -34.39
C PRO A 629 -14.35 -1.15 -34.34
N THR A 630 -14.44 -0.14 -33.47
CA THR A 630 -13.51 1.01 -33.51
C THR A 630 -13.01 1.43 -32.13
N GLY A 631 -11.71 1.68 -32.06
CA GLY A 631 -10.93 2.08 -30.90
C GLY A 631 -9.44 2.02 -31.25
N LEU A 632 -8.51 2.05 -30.28
CA LEU A 632 -7.12 1.69 -30.57
C LEU A 632 -7.04 0.30 -31.24
N ILE A 633 -7.83 -0.64 -30.72
CA ILE A 633 -8.01 -1.99 -31.25
C ILE A 633 -9.46 -2.13 -31.71
N GLY A 634 -9.67 -2.65 -32.92
CA GLY A 634 -11.00 -2.93 -33.46
C GLY A 634 -11.61 -4.13 -32.74
N THR A 635 -11.14 -5.34 -33.07
CA THR A 635 -11.60 -6.60 -32.47
C THR A 635 -10.49 -7.28 -31.66
N VAL A 636 -10.84 -7.83 -30.48
CA VAL A 636 -9.98 -8.72 -29.69
C VAL A 636 -10.49 -10.15 -29.85
N GLN A 637 -9.64 -11.05 -30.35
CA GLN A 637 -10.01 -12.44 -30.61
C GLN A 637 -10.02 -13.30 -29.34
N SER A 638 -10.68 -14.46 -29.42
CA SER A 638 -10.86 -15.38 -28.28
C SER A 638 -9.54 -15.83 -27.67
N GLY A 639 -9.39 -15.65 -26.36
CA GLY A 639 -8.16 -15.99 -25.62
C GLY A 639 -7.04 -14.96 -25.72
N SER A 640 -7.22 -13.88 -26.51
CA SER A 640 -6.29 -12.75 -26.52
C SER A 640 -6.34 -11.97 -25.20
N VAL A 641 -5.24 -11.33 -24.82
CA VAL A 641 -5.08 -10.62 -23.54
C VAL A 641 -4.56 -9.21 -23.78
N ILE A 642 -5.28 -8.20 -23.29
CA ILE A 642 -4.80 -6.81 -23.19
C ILE A 642 -4.55 -6.51 -21.72
N ARG A 643 -3.41 -5.92 -21.36
CA ARG A 643 -3.12 -5.59 -19.97
C ARG A 643 -2.19 -4.40 -19.74
N ASP A 644 -2.23 -3.85 -18.52
CA ASP A 644 -1.31 -2.83 -17.99
C ASP A 644 -1.11 -1.59 -18.89
N ILE A 645 -2.17 -1.15 -19.60
CA ILE A 645 -2.09 -0.09 -20.63
C ILE A 645 -3.03 1.07 -20.34
N GLY A 646 -2.51 2.30 -20.46
CA GLY A 646 -3.29 3.53 -20.31
C GLY A 646 -3.45 4.31 -21.60
N LEU A 647 -4.65 4.80 -21.89
CA LEU A 647 -4.92 5.71 -22.99
C LEU A 647 -5.29 7.09 -22.43
N LEU A 648 -4.50 8.09 -22.77
CA LEU A 648 -4.61 9.44 -22.22
C LEU A 648 -5.10 10.42 -23.29
N ASN A 649 -6.12 11.22 -22.95
CA ASN A 649 -6.65 12.27 -23.83
C ASN A 649 -7.02 11.74 -25.24
N VAL A 650 -7.78 10.64 -25.30
CA VAL A 650 -8.31 10.14 -26.57
C VAL A 650 -9.43 11.04 -27.08
N ASN A 651 -9.61 11.08 -28.39
CA ASN A 651 -10.80 11.64 -29.02
C ASN A 651 -11.29 10.67 -30.10
N VAL A 652 -12.27 9.84 -29.77
CA VAL A 652 -12.81 8.81 -30.67
C VAL A 652 -14.24 9.17 -31.07
N THR A 653 -14.46 9.35 -32.37
CA THR A 653 -15.79 9.52 -32.98
C THR A 653 -15.97 8.49 -34.09
N ALA A 654 -16.92 7.58 -33.90
CA ALA A 654 -17.16 6.44 -34.79
C ALA A 654 -18.64 6.04 -34.79
N TYR A 655 -19.06 5.14 -35.67
CA TYR A 655 -20.49 4.83 -35.81
C TYR A 655 -21.01 3.80 -34.79
N SER A 656 -20.40 2.62 -34.71
CA SER A 656 -20.92 1.49 -33.95
C SER A 656 -19.78 0.75 -33.28
N ARG A 657 -20.07 0.01 -32.19
CA ARG A 657 -19.07 -0.77 -31.43
C ARG A 657 -17.83 0.07 -31.14
N VAL A 658 -18.04 1.25 -30.55
CA VAL A 658 -17.03 2.27 -30.31
C VAL A 658 -16.49 2.14 -28.89
N GLY A 659 -15.18 2.00 -28.75
CA GLY A 659 -14.45 2.08 -27.49
C GLY A 659 -13.23 2.97 -27.60
N GLY A 660 -12.77 3.56 -26.49
CA GLY A 660 -11.47 4.25 -26.47
C GLY A 660 -10.31 3.28 -26.74
N LEU A 661 -10.36 2.09 -26.11
CA LEU A 661 -9.34 1.05 -26.25
C LEU A 661 -9.76 -0.07 -27.22
N VAL A 662 -10.96 -0.62 -27.05
CA VAL A 662 -11.44 -1.79 -27.82
C VAL A 662 -12.82 -1.54 -28.41
N GLY A 663 -13.01 -1.74 -29.72
CA GLY A 663 -14.34 -1.73 -30.32
C GLY A 663 -15.19 -2.94 -29.91
N GLU A 664 -14.63 -4.14 -30.08
CA GLU A 664 -15.29 -5.42 -29.78
C GLU A 664 -14.34 -6.42 -29.09
N ASN A 665 -14.74 -6.96 -27.95
CA ASN A 665 -14.06 -8.06 -27.26
C ASN A 665 -14.89 -9.35 -27.35
N LEU A 666 -14.36 -10.37 -28.06
CA LEU A 666 -15.01 -11.67 -28.27
C LEU A 666 -14.23 -12.78 -27.59
N GLY A 667 -14.51 -13.02 -26.31
CA GLY A 667 -13.81 -14.06 -25.53
C GLY A 667 -12.35 -13.74 -25.16
N GLY A 668 -11.89 -12.49 -25.33
CA GLY A 668 -10.60 -12.01 -24.84
C GLY A 668 -10.68 -11.43 -23.42
N ALA A 669 -9.53 -11.16 -22.82
CA ALA A 669 -9.39 -10.58 -21.48
C ALA A 669 -8.74 -9.19 -21.54
N ILE A 670 -9.28 -8.22 -20.79
CA ILE A 670 -8.78 -6.84 -20.66
C ILE A 670 -8.57 -6.57 -19.17
N ASN A 671 -7.32 -6.44 -18.72
CA ASN A 671 -6.98 -6.37 -17.29
C ASN A 671 -6.05 -5.19 -16.96
N GLY A 672 -6.37 -4.35 -15.98
CA GLY A 672 -5.48 -3.24 -15.63
C GLY A 672 -5.36 -2.18 -16.73
N ALA A 673 -6.42 -1.98 -17.53
CA ALA A 673 -6.45 -1.03 -18.63
C ALA A 673 -7.27 0.23 -18.29
N TYR A 674 -6.92 1.38 -18.88
CA TYR A 674 -7.71 2.61 -18.65
C TYR A 674 -7.74 3.58 -19.83
N VAL A 675 -8.80 4.41 -19.89
CA VAL A 675 -8.98 5.47 -20.91
C VAL A 675 -9.39 6.79 -20.25
N THR A 676 -8.87 7.91 -20.75
CA THR A 676 -9.34 9.29 -20.48
C THR A 676 -9.50 10.06 -21.79
N GLY A 677 -10.38 11.08 -21.84
CA GLY A 677 -10.65 11.87 -23.04
C GLY A 677 -12.14 11.92 -23.40
N SER A 678 -12.48 11.81 -24.69
CA SER A 678 -13.85 11.76 -25.21
C SER A 678 -14.08 10.58 -26.16
N VAL A 679 -15.21 9.90 -26.01
CA VAL A 679 -15.65 8.81 -26.89
C VAL A 679 -17.11 9.06 -27.31
N SER A 680 -17.38 9.07 -28.61
CA SER A 680 -18.69 9.38 -29.17
C SER A 680 -19.07 8.40 -30.28
N GLY A 681 -20.34 8.02 -30.34
CA GLY A 681 -20.86 7.22 -31.45
C GLY A 681 -22.37 7.06 -31.46
N ALA A 682 -22.87 6.30 -32.44
CA ALA A 682 -24.31 6.19 -32.70
C ALA A 682 -24.96 4.99 -32.01
N ILE A 683 -24.45 3.78 -32.23
CA ILE A 683 -25.15 2.54 -31.83
C ILE A 683 -24.64 2.05 -30.47
N THR A 684 -23.49 1.39 -30.43
CA THR A 684 -22.91 0.83 -29.21
C THR A 684 -21.66 1.62 -28.86
N VAL A 685 -21.64 2.27 -27.70
CA VAL A 685 -20.54 3.18 -27.29
C VAL A 685 -20.15 2.90 -25.84
N GLY A 686 -18.88 2.60 -25.60
CA GLY A 686 -18.29 2.50 -24.27
C GLY A 686 -17.05 3.37 -24.15
N GLY A 687 -16.76 3.96 -22.98
CA GLY A 687 -15.54 4.74 -22.83
C GLY A 687 -14.25 3.90 -22.95
N LEU A 688 -14.27 2.64 -22.50
CA LEU A 688 -13.15 1.69 -22.66
C LEU A 688 -13.42 0.68 -23.79
N VAL A 689 -14.61 0.04 -23.78
CA VAL A 689 -14.96 -1.06 -24.69
C VAL A 689 -16.34 -0.85 -25.32
N GLY A 690 -16.47 -0.90 -26.64
CA GLY A 690 -17.78 -0.82 -27.29
C GLY A 690 -18.66 -2.02 -26.91
N PHE A 691 -18.27 -3.22 -27.35
CA PHE A 691 -19.01 -4.47 -27.09
C PHE A 691 -18.11 -5.49 -26.39
N ASN A 692 -18.65 -6.17 -25.38
CA ASN A 692 -17.98 -7.26 -24.66
C ASN A 692 -18.89 -8.49 -24.66
N GLY A 693 -18.48 -9.57 -25.33
CA GLY A 693 -19.35 -10.71 -25.61
C GLY A 693 -18.67 -12.05 -25.64
N SER A 694 -19.48 -13.11 -25.76
CA SER A 694 -19.00 -14.45 -26.02
C SER A 694 -18.55 -14.64 -27.46
N ASP A 695 -17.48 -15.41 -27.65
CA ASP A 695 -17.11 -15.97 -28.94
C ASP A 695 -18.04 -17.14 -29.35
N LEU A 696 -17.76 -17.76 -30.50
CA LEU A 696 -18.49 -18.92 -31.00
C LEU A 696 -18.26 -20.21 -30.18
N THR A 697 -17.30 -20.23 -29.25
CA THR A 697 -17.03 -21.37 -28.34
C THR A 697 -17.74 -21.21 -26.99
N GLY A 698 -18.38 -20.07 -26.74
CA GLY A 698 -19.02 -19.72 -25.47
C GLY A 698 -18.08 -19.09 -24.44
N ARG A 699 -16.81 -18.83 -24.79
CA ARG A 699 -15.88 -18.06 -23.94
C ARG A 699 -16.30 -16.60 -23.95
N GLY A 700 -16.71 -16.08 -22.79
CA GLY A 700 -17.11 -14.68 -22.62
C GLY A 700 -15.93 -13.72 -22.51
N GLY A 701 -16.10 -12.51 -23.02
CA GLY A 701 -15.14 -11.41 -22.84
C GLY A 701 -15.05 -10.99 -21.38
N VAL A 702 -13.83 -10.81 -20.87
CA VAL A 702 -13.59 -10.42 -19.47
C VAL A 702 -12.92 -9.06 -19.42
N ILE A 703 -13.50 -8.14 -18.65
CA ILE A 703 -12.92 -6.84 -18.30
C ILE A 703 -12.72 -6.82 -16.78
N SER A 704 -11.48 -6.71 -16.33
CA SER A 704 -11.11 -6.73 -14.91
C SER A 704 -10.20 -5.57 -14.54
N SER A 705 -10.31 -5.05 -13.32
CA SER A 705 -9.38 -4.03 -12.79
C SER A 705 -9.16 -2.85 -13.74
N SER A 706 -10.19 -2.43 -14.49
CA SER A 706 -10.05 -1.49 -15.61
C SER A 706 -11.05 -0.33 -15.52
N TYR A 707 -10.71 0.84 -16.07
CA TYR A 707 -11.57 2.02 -15.90
C TYR A 707 -11.66 2.99 -17.08
N SER A 708 -12.70 3.81 -17.07
CA SER A 708 -12.89 4.92 -18.00
C SER A 708 -13.19 6.21 -17.26
N ALA A 709 -12.35 7.21 -17.47
CA ALA A 709 -12.63 8.60 -17.13
C ALA A 709 -12.98 9.44 -18.36
N ALA A 710 -13.28 8.80 -19.50
CA ALA A 710 -13.67 9.49 -20.72
C ALA A 710 -15.12 9.99 -20.65
N ALA A 711 -15.37 11.18 -21.15
CA ALA A 711 -16.73 11.65 -21.41
C ALA A 711 -17.31 10.83 -22.58
N VAL A 712 -18.47 10.21 -22.38
CA VAL A 712 -19.11 9.35 -23.38
C VAL A 712 -20.39 10.02 -23.91
N SER A 713 -20.54 10.08 -25.23
CA SER A 713 -21.75 10.63 -25.87
C SER A 713 -22.38 9.64 -26.87
N GLY A 714 -23.71 9.56 -26.86
CA GLY A 714 -24.47 8.99 -27.97
C GLY A 714 -24.70 10.01 -29.11
N SER A 715 -25.29 9.56 -30.22
CA SER A 715 -25.65 10.38 -31.39
C SER A 715 -27.07 10.09 -31.88
N ALA A 716 -27.82 11.16 -32.18
CA ALA A 716 -29.28 11.15 -32.31
C ALA A 716 -29.83 10.61 -33.64
N ASN A 717 -28.99 10.44 -34.65
CA ASN A 717 -29.42 10.47 -36.06
C ASN A 717 -29.88 9.11 -36.64
N TYR A 718 -30.29 8.15 -35.79
CA TYR A 718 -30.43 6.74 -36.21
C TYR A 718 -31.56 5.99 -35.51
N ASP A 719 -32.46 5.39 -36.29
CA ASP A 719 -33.60 4.56 -35.84
C ASP A 719 -33.18 3.13 -35.40
N ALA A 720 -32.10 3.03 -34.62
CA ALA A 720 -31.52 1.77 -34.14
C ALA A 720 -31.63 1.62 -32.62
N PHE A 721 -31.44 0.41 -32.09
CA PHE A 721 -31.18 0.23 -30.66
C PHE A 721 -29.78 0.75 -30.31
N GLN A 722 -29.69 1.51 -29.23
CA GLN A 722 -28.49 2.26 -28.86
C GLN A 722 -28.09 1.90 -27.42
N TYR A 723 -26.81 1.62 -27.19
CA TYR A 723 -26.30 1.16 -25.89
C TYR A 723 -25.08 2.00 -25.50
N ILE A 724 -25.28 2.95 -24.59
CA ILE A 724 -24.27 3.97 -24.24
C ILE A 724 -23.82 3.74 -22.80
N GLY A 725 -22.53 3.44 -22.60
CA GLY A 725 -21.95 3.14 -21.29
C GLY A 725 -20.69 3.93 -20.98
N GLY A 726 -20.51 4.40 -19.73
CA GLY A 726 -19.28 5.10 -19.36
C GLY A 726 -18.01 4.24 -19.47
N LEU A 727 -18.11 2.91 -19.24
CA LEU A 727 -17.04 1.93 -19.47
C LEU A 727 -17.32 1.03 -20.68
N VAL A 728 -18.51 0.42 -20.76
CA VAL A 728 -18.86 -0.60 -21.76
C VAL A 728 -20.20 -0.30 -22.43
N GLY A 729 -20.28 -0.27 -23.75
CA GLY A 729 -21.58 -0.07 -24.43
C GLY A 729 -22.54 -1.22 -24.17
N TRP A 730 -22.15 -2.46 -24.53
CA TRP A 730 -22.95 -3.66 -24.31
C TRP A 730 -22.10 -4.84 -23.82
N ASN A 731 -22.43 -5.37 -22.64
CA ASN A 731 -21.94 -6.64 -22.11
C ASN A 731 -22.98 -7.76 -22.34
N THR A 732 -22.58 -8.90 -22.91
CA THR A 732 -23.53 -9.99 -23.23
C THR A 732 -22.96 -11.41 -23.10
N GLY A 733 -23.78 -12.33 -22.60
CA GLY A 733 -23.46 -13.76 -22.51
C GLY A 733 -23.03 -14.22 -21.11
N ALA A 734 -23.35 -15.48 -20.77
CA ALA A 734 -23.23 -16.03 -19.41
C ALA A 734 -21.81 -16.00 -18.82
N ASN A 735 -20.79 -16.03 -19.67
CA ASN A 735 -19.38 -16.01 -19.27
C ASN A 735 -18.74 -14.62 -19.36
N SER A 736 -19.47 -13.60 -19.84
CA SER A 736 -18.93 -12.25 -20.07
C SER A 736 -19.03 -11.39 -18.80
N LYS A 737 -17.91 -10.78 -18.42
CA LYS A 737 -17.71 -10.24 -17.07
C LYS A 737 -17.13 -8.84 -17.09
N ILE A 738 -17.63 -7.98 -16.21
CA ILE A 738 -17.02 -6.72 -15.79
C ILE A 738 -16.78 -6.83 -14.29
N THR A 739 -15.52 -6.89 -13.85
CA THR A 739 -15.15 -7.07 -12.43
C THR A 739 -14.14 -6.05 -11.97
N ALA A 740 -14.20 -5.60 -10.71
CA ALA A 740 -13.24 -4.64 -10.16
C ALA A 740 -13.02 -3.40 -11.08
N SER A 741 -14.06 -2.95 -11.79
CA SER A 741 -13.94 -2.01 -12.91
C SER A 741 -14.85 -0.80 -12.72
N HIS A 742 -14.51 0.36 -13.26
CA HIS A 742 -15.27 1.56 -12.94
C HIS A 742 -15.31 2.65 -14.02
N ALA A 743 -16.30 3.55 -13.91
CA ALA A 743 -16.45 4.72 -14.76
C ALA A 743 -16.58 6.01 -13.95
N THR A 744 -15.88 7.07 -14.36
CA THR A 744 -15.92 8.40 -13.72
C THR A 744 -16.26 9.54 -14.67
N GLY A 745 -16.10 9.33 -15.98
CA GLY A 745 -16.50 10.31 -16.99
C GLY A 745 -18.02 10.41 -17.13
N SER A 746 -18.50 11.60 -17.46
CA SER A 746 -19.93 11.86 -17.67
C SER A 746 -20.48 11.13 -18.89
N VAL A 747 -21.71 10.64 -18.81
CA VAL A 747 -22.43 10.03 -19.94
C VAL A 747 -23.53 10.99 -20.41
N ALA A 748 -23.48 11.37 -21.69
CA ALA A 748 -24.40 12.33 -22.28
C ALA A 748 -25.22 11.70 -23.42
N TRP A 749 -26.51 12.02 -23.44
CA TRP A 749 -27.38 11.76 -24.58
C TRP A 749 -27.97 13.09 -25.07
N PRO A 750 -27.43 13.66 -26.16
CA PRO A 750 -27.88 14.95 -26.68
C PRO A 750 -29.15 14.85 -27.56
N GLY A 751 -29.60 13.65 -27.89
CA GLY A 751 -30.50 13.41 -29.01
C GLY A 751 -31.99 13.55 -28.74
N ALA A 752 -32.70 14.15 -29.68
CA ALA A 752 -34.16 14.26 -29.73
C ALA A 752 -34.85 13.03 -30.37
N SER A 753 -34.35 11.82 -30.11
CA SER A 753 -34.97 10.60 -30.65
C SER A 753 -36.37 10.41 -30.05
N PRO A 754 -37.45 10.29 -30.85
CA PRO A 754 -38.78 10.03 -30.32
C PRO A 754 -39.02 8.54 -29.99
N THR A 755 -38.01 7.68 -30.15
CA THR A 755 -38.13 6.23 -29.97
C THR A 755 -37.43 5.74 -28.71
N SER A 756 -38.08 4.83 -27.98
CA SER A 756 -37.68 4.30 -26.67
C SER A 756 -36.50 3.32 -26.68
N ASN A 757 -35.68 3.30 -27.74
CA ASN A 757 -34.75 2.21 -28.04
C ASN A 757 -33.31 2.45 -27.53
N THR A 758 -33.11 3.43 -26.63
CA THR A 758 -31.81 3.79 -26.06
C THR A 758 -31.66 3.28 -24.62
N ASP A 759 -30.62 2.49 -24.36
CA ASP A 759 -30.17 2.06 -23.03
C ASP A 759 -28.90 2.84 -22.63
N ILE A 760 -28.94 3.55 -21.49
CA ILE A 760 -27.84 4.41 -21.02
C ILE A 760 -27.42 4.00 -19.61
N GLY A 761 -26.13 3.73 -19.41
CA GLY A 761 -25.57 3.34 -18.12
C GLY A 761 -24.30 4.11 -17.76
N GLY A 762 -24.14 4.48 -16.49
CA GLY A 762 -22.90 5.13 -16.04
C GLY A 762 -21.68 4.21 -16.14
N LEU A 763 -21.84 2.89 -15.96
CA LEU A 763 -20.82 1.88 -16.23
C LEU A 763 -21.09 1.16 -17.56
N ALA A 764 -22.29 0.61 -17.74
CA ALA A 764 -22.62 -0.20 -18.91
C ALA A 764 -23.99 0.15 -19.51
N GLY A 765 -24.07 0.45 -20.82
CA GLY A 765 -25.36 0.72 -21.48
C GLY A 765 -26.31 -0.46 -21.33
N ARG A 766 -25.84 -1.66 -21.65
CA ARG A 766 -26.60 -2.91 -21.54
C ARG A 766 -25.78 -4.05 -20.93
N ASN A 767 -26.38 -4.84 -20.02
CA ASN A 767 -25.80 -6.06 -19.42
C ASN A 767 -26.77 -7.25 -19.49
N LEU A 768 -26.73 -8.03 -20.58
CA LEU A 768 -27.67 -9.14 -20.83
C LEU A 768 -26.99 -10.49 -20.60
N ASN A 769 -27.48 -11.27 -19.64
CA ASN A 769 -26.90 -12.55 -19.18
C ASN A 769 -25.46 -12.45 -18.61
N GLY A 770 -24.79 -11.30 -18.69
CA GLY A 770 -23.45 -11.07 -18.17
C GLY A 770 -23.39 -10.73 -16.68
N THR A 771 -22.18 -10.80 -16.12
CA THR A 771 -21.90 -10.47 -14.72
C THR A 771 -21.22 -9.11 -14.60
N ILE A 772 -21.72 -8.25 -13.70
CA ILE A 772 -21.03 -7.06 -13.19
C ILE A 772 -20.80 -7.27 -11.69
N ALA A 773 -19.56 -7.18 -11.23
CA ALA A 773 -19.24 -7.39 -9.81
C ALA A 773 -18.14 -6.46 -9.29
N ASN A 774 -18.22 -6.01 -8.03
CA ASN A 774 -17.20 -5.16 -7.40
C ASN A 774 -16.85 -3.91 -8.24
N SER A 775 -17.85 -3.32 -8.91
CA SER A 775 -17.67 -2.34 -9.98
C SER A 775 -18.56 -1.11 -9.76
N TYR A 776 -18.15 0.07 -10.24
CA TYR A 776 -18.88 1.30 -9.88
C TYR A 776 -18.89 2.39 -10.95
N ALA A 777 -19.85 3.31 -10.83
CA ALA A 777 -19.97 4.50 -11.66
C ALA A 777 -20.12 5.76 -10.80
N THR A 778 -19.39 6.82 -11.16
CA THR A 778 -19.44 8.12 -10.46
C THR A 778 -19.72 9.30 -11.39
N GLY A 779 -19.61 9.11 -12.71
CA GLY A 779 -19.94 10.12 -13.70
C GLY A 779 -21.44 10.42 -13.73
N ASN A 780 -21.81 11.70 -13.83
CA ASN A 780 -23.20 12.11 -14.00
C ASN A 780 -23.74 11.67 -15.36
N ILE A 781 -25.03 11.36 -15.40
CA ILE A 781 -25.78 11.04 -16.63
C ILE A 781 -26.72 12.19 -16.96
N THR A 782 -26.66 12.69 -18.20
CA THR A 782 -27.55 13.74 -18.70
C THR A 782 -28.22 13.28 -20.00
N VAL A 783 -29.54 13.25 -20.01
CA VAL A 783 -30.38 12.84 -21.14
C VAL A 783 -31.31 14.00 -21.49
N ASN A 784 -31.11 14.62 -22.64
CA ASN A 784 -31.92 15.76 -23.04
C ASN A 784 -33.32 15.35 -23.52
N ASP A 785 -33.44 14.20 -24.18
CA ASP A 785 -34.70 13.62 -24.65
C ASP A 785 -34.58 12.10 -24.89
N GLY A 786 -35.70 11.44 -25.18
CA GLY A 786 -35.76 10.20 -25.96
C GLY A 786 -35.41 8.88 -25.27
N ALA A 787 -34.47 8.87 -24.32
CA ALA A 787 -33.91 7.59 -23.86
C ALA A 787 -34.92 6.72 -23.09
N GLY A 788 -34.97 5.44 -23.45
CA GLY A 788 -35.86 4.43 -22.86
C GLY A 788 -35.41 4.04 -21.45
N ASN A 789 -34.25 3.39 -21.33
CA ASN A 789 -33.74 2.87 -20.06
C ASN A 789 -32.48 3.64 -19.63
N VAL A 790 -32.49 4.23 -18.43
CA VAL A 790 -31.37 5.02 -17.90
C VAL A 790 -31.01 4.53 -16.50
N GLY A 791 -29.76 4.18 -16.25
CA GLY A 791 -29.30 3.72 -14.95
C GLY A 791 -27.95 4.30 -14.55
N GLY A 792 -27.81 4.77 -13.31
CA GLY A 792 -26.53 5.30 -12.82
C GLY A 792 -25.36 4.31 -12.93
N LEU A 793 -25.61 3.00 -12.94
CA LEU A 793 -24.65 1.94 -13.30
C LEU A 793 -24.99 1.29 -14.65
N VAL A 794 -26.24 0.84 -14.84
CA VAL A 794 -26.64 0.02 -16.01
C VAL A 794 -27.97 0.46 -16.61
N GLY A 795 -28.05 0.73 -17.92
CA GLY A 795 -29.32 1.06 -18.57
C GLY A 795 -30.33 -0.09 -18.52
N PHE A 796 -30.04 -1.16 -19.25
CA PHE A 796 -30.87 -2.37 -19.32
C PHE A 796 -30.06 -3.62 -18.98
N GLY A 797 -30.65 -4.61 -18.32
CA GLY A 797 -29.98 -5.90 -18.12
C GLY A 797 -30.84 -6.99 -17.51
N GLY A 798 -30.20 -8.07 -17.05
CA GLY A 798 -30.86 -9.25 -16.48
C GLY A 798 -30.80 -10.46 -17.40
N GLY A 799 -31.84 -11.29 -17.41
CA GLY A 799 -31.84 -12.60 -18.07
C GLY A 799 -31.35 -13.73 -17.14
N ALA A 800 -31.40 -14.98 -17.60
CA ALA A 800 -31.26 -16.18 -16.77
C ALA A 800 -29.93 -16.30 -15.98
N THR A 801 -28.86 -15.64 -16.43
CA THR A 801 -27.55 -15.60 -15.74
C THR A 801 -27.09 -14.17 -15.43
N GLY A 802 -27.95 -13.17 -15.62
CA GLY A 802 -27.59 -11.76 -15.41
C GLY A 802 -27.40 -11.43 -13.92
N ILE A 803 -26.20 -10.97 -13.56
CA ILE A 803 -25.83 -10.66 -12.16
C ILE A 803 -25.23 -9.26 -12.08
N ILE A 804 -25.67 -8.49 -11.08
CA ILE A 804 -25.01 -7.30 -10.57
C ILE A 804 -24.77 -7.51 -9.07
N SER A 805 -23.51 -7.51 -8.62
CA SER A 805 -23.18 -7.72 -7.20
C SER A 805 -22.11 -6.77 -6.67
N TYR A 806 -22.25 -6.35 -5.40
CA TYR A 806 -21.28 -5.49 -4.71
C TYR A 806 -20.85 -4.26 -5.53
N SER A 807 -21.80 -3.68 -6.27
CA SER A 807 -21.56 -2.66 -7.28
C SER A 807 -22.41 -1.43 -7.02
N PHE A 808 -21.92 -0.23 -7.37
CA PHE A 808 -22.61 0.99 -6.96
C PHE A 808 -22.54 2.18 -7.93
N ALA A 809 -23.49 3.09 -7.79
CA ALA A 809 -23.55 4.33 -8.56
C ALA A 809 -23.67 5.56 -7.66
N THR A 810 -22.89 6.61 -7.93
CA THR A 810 -22.93 7.88 -7.18
C THR A 810 -23.20 9.11 -8.04
N GLY A 811 -23.08 8.99 -9.37
CA GLY A 811 -23.40 10.08 -10.30
C GLY A 811 -24.89 10.37 -10.35
N ASN A 812 -25.27 11.64 -10.45
CA ASN A 812 -26.67 12.05 -10.60
C ASN A 812 -27.21 11.65 -11.98
N VAL A 813 -28.50 11.32 -12.05
CA VAL A 813 -29.19 10.97 -13.30
C VAL A 813 -30.23 12.04 -13.62
N THR A 814 -30.05 12.74 -14.74
CA THR A 814 -30.94 13.81 -15.20
C THR A 814 -31.58 13.42 -16.54
N GLY A 815 -32.91 13.48 -16.61
CA GLY A 815 -33.70 13.10 -17.78
C GLY A 815 -33.97 11.60 -17.93
N GLY A 816 -34.44 11.20 -19.12
CA GLY A 816 -34.94 9.85 -19.42
C GLY A 816 -36.48 9.79 -19.46
N LEU A 817 -37.03 8.90 -20.28
CA LEU A 817 -38.48 8.80 -20.55
C LEU A 817 -39.16 7.60 -19.88
N MET A 818 -38.66 6.36 -20.03
CA MET A 818 -39.40 5.18 -19.57
C MET A 818 -38.94 4.66 -18.21
N ASN A 819 -37.74 4.10 -18.10
CA ASN A 819 -37.26 3.43 -16.89
C ASN A 819 -35.98 4.09 -16.41
N VAL A 820 -36.03 4.81 -15.29
CA VAL A 820 -34.89 5.56 -14.76
C VAL A 820 -34.55 5.06 -13.36
N GLY A 821 -33.31 4.61 -13.17
CA GLY A 821 -32.81 4.08 -11.89
C GLY A 821 -31.50 4.70 -11.44
N GLY A 822 -31.33 4.86 -10.12
CA GLY A 822 -30.06 5.33 -9.56
C GLY A 822 -28.92 4.32 -9.75
N LEU A 823 -29.23 3.02 -9.79
CA LEU A 823 -28.30 1.95 -10.19
C LEU A 823 -28.67 1.42 -11.59
N MET A 824 -29.94 1.07 -11.83
CA MET A 824 -30.34 0.32 -13.03
C MET A 824 -31.66 0.79 -13.63
N GLY A 825 -31.73 1.03 -14.94
CA GLY A 825 -32.99 1.40 -15.60
C GLY A 825 -34.02 0.26 -15.52
N GLN A 826 -33.75 -0.86 -16.20
CA GLN A 826 -34.60 -2.05 -16.16
C GLN A 826 -33.82 -3.34 -15.85
N ASN A 827 -34.28 -4.09 -14.85
CA ASN A 827 -33.88 -5.47 -14.57
C ASN A 827 -34.91 -6.45 -15.19
N LEU A 828 -34.46 -7.29 -16.12
CA LEU A 828 -35.26 -8.30 -16.83
C LEU A 828 -35.38 -9.59 -15.99
N ALA A 829 -36.44 -10.37 -16.26
CA ALA A 829 -36.71 -11.66 -15.62
C ALA A 829 -35.46 -12.56 -15.53
N GLY A 830 -35.21 -13.10 -14.33
CA GLY A 830 -34.02 -13.89 -13.99
C GLY A 830 -32.82 -13.07 -13.53
N GLY A 831 -32.81 -11.75 -13.75
CA GLY A 831 -31.73 -10.86 -13.35
C GLY A 831 -31.64 -10.64 -11.84
N ARG A 832 -30.41 -10.69 -11.30
CA ARG A 832 -30.12 -10.68 -9.87
C ARG A 832 -29.27 -9.46 -9.48
N ILE A 833 -29.75 -8.66 -8.52
CA ILE A 833 -29.02 -7.54 -7.91
C ILE A 833 -28.80 -7.85 -6.43
N THR A 834 -27.55 -7.84 -5.97
CA THR A 834 -27.17 -8.21 -4.59
C THR A 834 -26.12 -7.27 -4.01
N GLY A 835 -26.26 -6.83 -2.76
CA GLY A 835 -25.22 -6.06 -2.05
C GLY A 835 -24.83 -4.75 -2.75
N SER A 836 -25.74 -4.18 -3.55
CA SER A 836 -25.44 -3.10 -4.50
C SER A 836 -26.23 -1.84 -4.16
N TYR A 837 -25.74 -0.65 -4.52
CA TYR A 837 -26.36 0.59 -4.04
C TYR A 837 -26.24 1.80 -4.96
N ALA A 838 -27.12 2.77 -4.75
CA ALA A 838 -27.10 4.05 -5.45
C ALA A 838 -27.19 5.24 -4.48
N THR A 839 -26.42 6.31 -4.74
CA THR A 839 -26.46 7.55 -3.94
C THR A 839 -26.67 8.82 -4.77
N GLY A 840 -26.55 8.75 -6.09
CA GLY A 840 -26.83 9.86 -6.98
C GLY A 840 -28.31 10.21 -7.02
N ASN A 841 -28.63 11.51 -7.06
CA ASN A 841 -30.01 11.98 -7.16
C ASN A 841 -30.56 11.75 -8.58
N ILE A 842 -31.87 11.52 -8.67
CA ILE A 842 -32.61 11.38 -9.93
C ILE A 842 -33.50 12.61 -10.12
N THR A 843 -33.47 13.20 -11.31
CA THR A 843 -34.39 14.26 -11.74
C THR A 843 -34.84 13.99 -13.16
N ALA A 844 -36.04 13.45 -13.33
CA ALA A 844 -36.48 12.89 -14.61
C ALA A 844 -38.01 13.02 -14.82
N GLY A 845 -38.49 12.46 -15.93
CA GLY A 845 -39.92 12.41 -16.28
C GLY A 845 -40.41 13.58 -17.12
N LYS A 846 -41.39 13.28 -17.98
CA LYS A 846 -42.06 14.22 -18.88
C LYS A 846 -43.58 14.09 -18.77
N ASN A 847 -44.29 15.14 -19.15
CA ASN A 847 -45.74 15.18 -19.17
C ASN A 847 -46.28 14.56 -20.48
N ASP A 848 -46.12 13.24 -20.62
CA ASP A 848 -46.62 12.46 -21.75
C ASP A 848 -47.39 11.21 -21.29
N SER A 849 -47.97 10.48 -22.24
CA SER A 849 -48.84 9.33 -21.97
C SER A 849 -48.09 7.98 -21.93
N VAL A 850 -46.76 7.97 -21.86
CA VAL A 850 -45.95 6.75 -21.80
C VAL A 850 -45.88 6.26 -20.35
N SER A 851 -45.86 4.95 -20.12
CA SER A 851 -45.68 4.39 -18.77
C SER A 851 -44.25 4.62 -18.25
N GLN A 852 -44.08 5.55 -17.32
CA GLN A 852 -42.77 5.93 -16.76
C GLN A 852 -42.56 5.38 -15.34
N ASN A 853 -41.37 4.81 -15.07
CA ASN A 853 -40.99 4.13 -13.82
C ASN A 853 -39.66 4.67 -13.29
N PHE A 854 -39.64 5.22 -12.06
CA PHE A 854 -38.49 5.89 -11.45
C PHE A 854 -38.11 5.25 -10.12
N GLY A 855 -36.87 4.77 -9.96
CA GLY A 855 -36.44 4.12 -8.72
C GLY A 855 -35.08 4.60 -8.22
N GLY A 856 -34.97 4.93 -6.94
CA GLY A 856 -33.69 5.33 -6.35
C GLY A 856 -32.57 4.29 -6.53
N LEU A 857 -32.92 3.00 -6.68
CA LEU A 857 -32.05 1.93 -7.17
C LEU A 857 -32.42 1.47 -8.59
N VAL A 858 -33.67 1.05 -8.82
CA VAL A 858 -34.08 0.39 -10.08
C VAL A 858 -35.37 0.99 -10.65
N GLY A 859 -35.39 1.43 -11.91
CA GLY A 859 -36.63 1.93 -12.54
C GLY A 859 -37.73 0.85 -12.59
N LEU A 860 -37.44 -0.27 -13.28
CA LEU A 860 -38.35 -1.40 -13.43
C LEU A 860 -37.68 -2.74 -13.07
N ASN A 861 -38.23 -3.46 -12.10
CA ASN A 861 -37.85 -4.84 -11.77
C ASN A 861 -38.92 -5.81 -12.33
N SER A 862 -38.60 -6.46 -13.45
CA SER A 862 -39.59 -7.15 -14.29
C SER A 862 -39.54 -8.68 -14.22
N GLY A 863 -40.70 -9.31 -13.99
CA GLY A 863 -40.91 -10.75 -13.97
C GLY A 863 -40.52 -11.43 -12.65
N GLY A 864 -41.31 -12.42 -12.22
CA GLY A 864 -41.21 -13.03 -10.88
C GLY A 864 -39.87 -13.68 -10.50
N ALA A 865 -39.03 -14.02 -11.48
CA ALA A 865 -37.69 -14.56 -11.27
C ALA A 865 -36.59 -13.48 -11.09
N SER A 866 -36.91 -12.19 -11.25
CA SER A 866 -35.97 -11.10 -10.99
C SER A 866 -35.87 -10.81 -9.47
N THR A 867 -34.66 -10.54 -8.97
CA THR A 867 -34.42 -10.37 -7.53
C THR A 867 -33.54 -9.18 -7.20
N ILE A 868 -33.94 -8.39 -6.20
CA ILE A 868 -33.14 -7.34 -5.56
C ILE A 868 -32.97 -7.74 -4.09
N THR A 869 -31.72 -7.85 -3.64
CA THR A 869 -31.35 -8.43 -2.33
C THR A 869 -30.28 -7.57 -1.65
N ASP A 870 -30.45 -7.30 -0.36
CA ASP A 870 -29.46 -6.66 0.51
C ASP A 870 -28.86 -5.38 -0.11
N SER A 871 -29.70 -4.58 -0.77
CA SER A 871 -29.33 -3.45 -1.61
C SER A 871 -29.98 -2.16 -1.11
N PHE A 872 -29.39 -0.99 -1.39
CA PHE A 872 -29.92 0.27 -0.85
C PHE A 872 -29.82 1.48 -1.77
N ALA A 873 -30.68 2.46 -1.56
CA ALA A 873 -30.68 3.73 -2.28
C ALA A 873 -30.74 4.93 -1.34
N ASN A 874 -29.81 5.87 -1.49
CA ASN A 874 -29.73 7.11 -0.70
C ASN A 874 -30.03 8.37 -1.52
N GLY A 875 -30.01 8.29 -2.85
CA GLY A 875 -30.29 9.42 -3.73
C GLY A 875 -31.77 9.79 -3.72
N ASN A 876 -32.08 11.09 -3.72
CA ASN A 876 -33.45 11.58 -3.82
C ASN A 876 -34.00 11.35 -5.24
N VAL A 877 -35.27 11.00 -5.34
CA VAL A 877 -35.99 10.77 -6.60
C VAL A 877 -36.97 11.92 -6.82
N THR A 878 -36.74 12.75 -7.83
CA THR A 878 -37.65 13.84 -8.21
C THR A 878 -38.20 13.59 -9.61
N VAL A 879 -39.53 13.54 -9.74
CA VAL A 879 -40.22 13.23 -11.01
C VAL A 879 -41.14 14.37 -11.41
N ASN A 880 -40.89 14.94 -12.59
CA ASN A 880 -41.61 16.11 -13.12
C ASN A 880 -42.91 15.73 -13.85
N GLY A 881 -42.99 14.48 -14.32
CA GLY A 881 -44.17 13.78 -14.85
C GLY A 881 -43.94 12.27 -14.78
N GLY A 882 -44.97 11.47 -15.12
CA GLY A 882 -44.89 10.00 -15.15
C GLY A 882 -45.58 9.26 -14.00
N ASN A 883 -45.68 7.93 -14.12
CA ASN A 883 -46.65 7.12 -13.36
C ASN A 883 -46.15 6.68 -11.98
N TYR A 884 -45.01 5.98 -11.91
CA TYR A 884 -44.60 5.26 -10.71
C TYR A 884 -43.21 5.69 -10.24
N ALA A 885 -43.09 6.13 -8.99
CA ALA A 885 -41.80 6.44 -8.39
C ALA A 885 -41.61 5.79 -7.02
N GLY A 886 -40.44 5.20 -6.78
CA GLY A 886 -40.09 4.58 -5.52
C GLY A 886 -38.69 4.97 -5.03
N GLY A 887 -38.52 5.08 -3.72
CA GLY A 887 -37.20 5.37 -3.13
C GLY A 887 -36.16 4.27 -3.37
N LEU A 888 -36.60 3.03 -3.65
CA LEU A 888 -35.77 1.94 -4.16
C LEU A 888 -36.16 1.55 -5.59
N VAL A 889 -37.43 1.27 -5.87
CA VAL A 889 -37.87 0.71 -7.15
C VAL A 889 -39.10 1.44 -7.71
N GLY A 890 -39.09 1.85 -8.98
CA GLY A 890 -40.28 2.47 -9.59
C GLY A 890 -41.45 1.50 -9.68
N ASN A 891 -41.23 0.35 -10.33
CA ASN A 891 -42.24 -0.69 -10.51
C ASN A 891 -41.63 -2.08 -10.30
N ASN A 892 -42.26 -2.90 -9.46
CA ASN A 892 -41.79 -4.23 -9.09
C ASN A 892 -42.81 -5.33 -9.39
N SER A 893 -42.39 -6.31 -10.19
CA SER A 893 -43.08 -7.60 -10.41
C SER A 893 -42.18 -8.80 -10.06
N GLY A 894 -41.00 -8.55 -9.49
CA GLY A 894 -40.07 -9.56 -8.98
C GLY A 894 -40.04 -9.61 -7.45
N THR A 895 -38.93 -10.07 -6.88
CA THR A 895 -38.71 -10.13 -5.43
C THR A 895 -37.74 -9.05 -4.95
N ILE A 896 -38.12 -8.31 -3.91
CA ILE A 896 -37.27 -7.38 -3.16
C ILE A 896 -37.13 -7.92 -1.74
N SER A 897 -35.89 -8.11 -1.27
CA SER A 897 -35.57 -8.65 0.05
C SER A 897 -34.46 -7.87 0.74
N GLY A 898 -34.59 -7.65 2.06
CA GLY A 898 -33.52 -7.07 2.90
C GLY A 898 -33.04 -5.68 2.49
N SER A 899 -33.82 -4.96 1.66
CA SER A 899 -33.35 -3.77 0.93
C SER A 899 -33.92 -2.47 1.50
N THR A 900 -33.18 -1.36 1.38
CA THR A 900 -33.50 -0.11 2.07
C THR A 900 -33.49 1.14 1.17
N ALA A 901 -34.54 1.96 1.25
CA ALA A 901 -34.59 3.30 0.66
C ALA A 901 -34.45 4.39 1.73
N ASN A 902 -33.50 5.31 1.53
CA ASN A 902 -33.24 6.45 2.41
C ASN A 902 -33.48 7.81 1.75
N GLY A 903 -33.43 7.88 0.41
CA GLY A 903 -33.70 9.11 -0.35
C GLY A 903 -35.18 9.47 -0.39
N ASN A 904 -35.49 10.76 -0.40
CA ASN A 904 -36.84 11.29 -0.49
C ASN A 904 -37.41 11.09 -1.92
N VAL A 905 -38.73 10.91 -2.02
CA VAL A 905 -39.46 10.76 -3.29
C VAL A 905 -40.40 11.96 -3.47
N ASN A 906 -40.18 12.75 -4.52
CA ASN A 906 -40.88 13.98 -4.81
C ASN A 906 -41.58 13.90 -6.18
N GLY A 907 -42.89 13.61 -6.16
CA GLY A 907 -43.74 13.54 -7.34
C GLY A 907 -44.44 14.85 -7.70
N SER A 908 -44.50 15.13 -9.01
CA SER A 908 -45.32 16.17 -9.63
C SER A 908 -46.81 16.07 -9.25
N PRO A 909 -47.63 17.14 -9.34
CA PRO A 909 -49.07 17.07 -9.07
C PRO A 909 -49.87 16.09 -9.94
N ILE A 910 -49.28 15.60 -11.03
CA ILE A 910 -49.89 14.70 -12.04
C ILE A 910 -49.32 13.27 -12.04
N SER A 911 -48.51 12.90 -11.04
CA SER A 911 -47.83 11.59 -11.02
C SER A 911 -48.60 10.54 -10.22
N ASP A 912 -48.97 9.42 -10.85
CA ASP A 912 -49.95 8.46 -10.32
C ASP A 912 -49.64 7.96 -8.89
N ALA A 913 -48.61 7.13 -8.69
CA ALA A 913 -48.36 6.44 -7.42
C ALA A 913 -46.90 6.45 -6.95
N MET A 914 -46.65 7.21 -5.88
CA MET A 914 -45.35 7.37 -5.23
C MET A 914 -45.25 6.51 -3.96
N GLY A 915 -44.12 5.86 -3.72
CA GLY A 915 -43.90 5.09 -2.49
C GLY A 915 -42.48 5.22 -1.92
N GLY A 916 -42.33 5.15 -0.60
CA GLY A 916 -41.02 5.32 0.04
C GLY A 916 -40.00 4.23 -0.32
N LEU A 917 -40.45 3.02 -0.62
CA LEU A 917 -39.63 1.93 -1.17
C LEU A 917 -39.99 1.67 -2.64
N VAL A 918 -41.27 1.49 -2.97
CA VAL A 918 -41.72 1.08 -4.31
C VAL A 918 -42.89 1.92 -4.83
N GLY A 919 -42.86 2.39 -6.08
CA GLY A 919 -44.01 3.10 -6.68
C GLY A 919 -45.21 2.17 -6.87
N ASN A 920 -45.05 1.14 -7.69
CA ASN A 920 -46.06 0.09 -7.91
C ASN A 920 -45.48 -1.33 -7.65
N ASN A 921 -46.19 -2.16 -6.88
CA ASN A 921 -45.79 -3.52 -6.54
C ASN A 921 -46.87 -4.56 -6.91
N SER A 922 -46.57 -5.41 -7.90
CA SER A 922 -47.29 -6.66 -8.17
C SER A 922 -46.48 -7.91 -7.77
N GLY A 923 -45.22 -7.72 -7.33
CA GLY A 923 -44.33 -8.78 -6.88
C GLY A 923 -44.29 -8.97 -5.36
N THR A 924 -43.16 -9.45 -4.85
CA THR A 924 -42.94 -9.73 -3.43
C THR A 924 -41.96 -8.73 -2.81
N ILE A 925 -42.31 -8.13 -1.68
CA ILE A 925 -41.44 -7.32 -0.84
C ILE A 925 -41.35 -7.98 0.53
N THR A 926 -40.13 -8.25 1.01
CA THR A 926 -39.89 -8.87 2.33
C THR A 926 -38.72 -8.23 3.07
N GLY A 927 -38.83 -8.07 4.39
CA GLY A 927 -37.71 -7.63 5.25
C GLY A 927 -37.10 -6.27 4.87
N SER A 928 -37.85 -5.41 4.18
CA SER A 928 -37.33 -4.22 3.49
C SER A 928 -37.83 -2.92 4.14
N ARG A 929 -37.12 -1.81 3.92
CA ARG A 929 -37.33 -0.57 4.71
C ARG A 929 -37.33 0.72 3.87
N SER A 930 -38.21 1.67 4.19
CA SER A 930 -38.13 3.04 3.68
C SER A 930 -37.98 4.06 4.82
N ASN A 931 -37.12 5.06 4.63
CA ASN A 931 -36.83 6.13 5.59
C ASN A 931 -36.95 7.55 4.97
N GLY A 932 -36.96 7.64 3.64
CA GLY A 932 -37.15 8.91 2.91
C GLY A 932 -38.60 9.38 2.94
N ASP A 933 -38.80 10.70 2.90
CA ASP A 933 -40.13 11.32 2.85
C ASP A 933 -40.74 11.17 1.46
N VAL A 934 -42.06 11.01 1.40
CA VAL A 934 -42.79 10.73 0.15
C VAL A 934 -43.83 11.82 -0.08
N THR A 935 -43.72 12.54 -1.21
CA THR A 935 -44.69 13.55 -1.64
C THR A 935 -45.19 13.20 -3.03
N GLY A 936 -46.51 13.17 -3.25
CA GLY A 936 -47.08 12.68 -4.51
C GLY A 936 -48.55 13.05 -4.72
N GLN A 937 -49.10 12.77 -5.91
CA GLN A 937 -50.54 12.87 -6.12
C GLN A 937 -51.25 11.82 -5.25
N THR A 938 -50.93 10.54 -5.48
CA THR A 938 -51.06 9.49 -4.46
C THR A 938 -49.68 9.13 -3.90
N ALA A 939 -49.61 8.96 -2.58
CA ALA A 939 -48.36 8.67 -1.86
C ALA A 939 -48.63 7.70 -0.71
N GLY A 940 -47.77 6.69 -0.55
CA GLY A 940 -47.80 5.73 0.57
C GLY A 940 -46.42 5.50 1.18
N GLY A 941 -46.36 5.07 2.44
CA GLY A 941 -45.13 5.03 3.24
C GLY A 941 -44.08 4.05 2.72
N LEU A 942 -44.48 2.81 2.42
CA LEU A 942 -43.61 1.82 1.80
C LEU A 942 -43.87 1.71 0.29
N VAL A 943 -45.14 1.67 -0.11
CA VAL A 943 -45.55 1.44 -1.49
C VAL A 943 -46.63 2.45 -1.93
N GLY A 944 -46.60 2.91 -3.18
CA GLY A 944 -47.72 3.69 -3.73
C GLY A 944 -48.93 2.79 -3.98
N SER A 945 -48.83 1.90 -4.97
CA SER A 945 -49.85 0.92 -5.34
C SER A 945 -49.36 -0.51 -5.10
N ASN A 946 -50.10 -1.32 -4.34
CA ASN A 946 -49.80 -2.72 -4.09
C ASN A 946 -50.92 -3.66 -4.56
N SER A 947 -50.61 -4.55 -5.50
CA SER A 947 -51.39 -5.75 -5.84
C SER A 947 -50.64 -7.06 -5.51
N GLY A 948 -49.37 -6.96 -5.10
CA GLY A 948 -48.51 -8.08 -4.72
C GLY A 948 -48.51 -8.38 -3.22
N THR A 949 -47.40 -8.95 -2.73
CA THR A 949 -47.19 -9.31 -1.32
C THR A 949 -46.18 -8.40 -0.65
N ILE A 950 -46.51 -7.88 0.53
CA ILE A 950 -45.61 -7.16 1.45
C ILE A 950 -45.56 -7.91 2.78
N ASN A 951 -44.37 -8.27 3.25
CA ASN A 951 -44.16 -8.97 4.51
C ASN A 951 -42.98 -8.38 5.32
N ASN A 952 -43.06 -8.37 6.65
CA ASN A 952 -41.95 -8.03 7.56
C ASN A 952 -41.21 -6.71 7.21
N SER A 953 -41.91 -5.69 6.69
CA SER A 953 -41.31 -4.49 6.11
C SER A 953 -41.74 -3.21 6.82
N THR A 954 -40.92 -2.16 6.81
CA THR A 954 -41.15 -0.97 7.65
C THR A 954 -41.00 0.34 6.88
N ALA A 955 -41.86 1.32 7.11
CA ALA A 955 -41.76 2.67 6.56
C ALA A 955 -41.71 3.72 7.68
N ASN A 956 -40.71 4.61 7.61
CA ASN A 956 -40.37 5.56 8.68
C ASN A 956 -40.40 7.05 8.27
N GLY A 957 -40.53 7.35 6.96
CA GLY A 957 -40.53 8.72 6.42
C GLY A 957 -41.93 9.35 6.40
N SER A 958 -42.01 10.69 6.41
CA SER A 958 -43.30 11.40 6.38
C SER A 958 -43.98 11.28 5.01
N VAL A 959 -45.31 11.07 4.98
CA VAL A 959 -46.09 10.92 3.73
C VAL A 959 -47.04 12.09 3.49
N ASN A 960 -46.85 12.77 2.36
CA ASN A 960 -47.60 13.93 1.90
C ASN A 960 -48.37 13.60 0.60
N SER A 961 -49.56 13.00 0.76
CA SER A 961 -50.47 12.69 -0.36
C SER A 961 -51.39 13.89 -0.69
N ARG A 962 -51.50 14.29 -1.96
CA ARG A 962 -52.38 15.38 -2.40
C ARG A 962 -53.86 14.99 -2.50
N THR A 963 -54.18 13.70 -2.62
CA THR A 963 -55.56 13.18 -2.69
C THR A 963 -56.15 12.75 -1.35
N GLY A 964 -55.40 12.90 -0.24
CA GLY A 964 -55.74 12.30 1.06
C GLY A 964 -55.34 10.83 1.16
N GLY A 965 -55.71 10.13 2.24
CA GLY A 965 -55.65 8.66 2.36
C GLY A 965 -54.27 7.96 2.45
N GLY A 966 -53.16 8.69 2.51
CA GLY A 966 -51.81 8.11 2.31
C GLY A 966 -50.99 7.67 3.53
N GLN A 967 -51.48 7.78 4.77
CA GLN A 967 -50.67 7.54 5.98
C GLN A 967 -50.65 6.05 6.43
N ASP A 968 -50.26 5.16 5.51
CA ASP A 968 -50.09 3.72 5.79
C ASP A 968 -48.96 3.12 4.92
N ILE A 969 -48.64 1.84 5.12
CA ILE A 969 -47.69 1.04 4.34
C ILE A 969 -47.92 1.17 2.83
N ALA A 970 -49.18 1.18 2.38
CA ALA A 970 -49.54 1.35 0.97
C ALA A 970 -50.71 2.32 0.81
N HIS A 971 -50.69 3.18 -0.22
CA HIS A 971 -51.80 4.10 -0.50
C HIS A 971 -52.99 3.35 -1.12
N THR A 972 -52.73 2.61 -2.19
CA THR A 972 -53.73 1.70 -2.80
C THR A 972 -53.29 0.27 -2.53
N ASN A 973 -54.13 -0.54 -1.88
CA ASN A 973 -53.85 -1.95 -1.64
C ASN A 973 -54.98 -2.87 -2.12
N THR A 974 -54.66 -3.72 -3.09
CA THR A 974 -55.47 -4.89 -3.52
C THR A 974 -54.75 -6.22 -3.24
N GLY A 975 -53.50 -6.17 -2.77
CA GLY A 975 -52.67 -7.32 -2.43
C GLY A 975 -52.62 -7.64 -0.94
N THR A 976 -51.65 -8.47 -0.56
CA THR A 976 -51.47 -8.96 0.82
C THR A 976 -50.41 -8.15 1.55
N VAL A 977 -50.72 -7.68 2.76
CA VAL A 977 -49.76 -7.02 3.67
C VAL A 977 -49.77 -7.75 5.01
N THR A 978 -48.60 -8.22 5.47
CA THR A 978 -48.43 -8.90 6.76
C THR A 978 -47.20 -8.40 7.51
N ASN A 979 -47.27 -8.39 8.85
CA ASN A 979 -46.16 -8.06 9.76
C ASN A 979 -45.38 -6.77 9.40
N SER A 980 -46.04 -5.80 8.78
CA SER A 980 -45.40 -4.61 8.21
C SER A 980 -45.98 -3.35 8.87
N THR A 981 -45.14 -2.34 9.11
CA THR A 981 -45.51 -1.18 9.94
C THR A 981 -45.07 0.15 9.33
N TYR A 982 -45.97 1.13 9.32
CA TYR A 982 -45.69 2.52 9.00
C TYR A 982 -45.64 3.34 10.30
N ARG A 983 -44.67 4.25 10.43
CA ARG A 983 -44.57 5.26 11.49
C ARG A 983 -43.95 6.54 10.93
N ASP A 984 -44.54 7.70 11.20
CA ASP A 984 -43.90 8.98 10.84
C ASP A 984 -42.93 9.39 11.97
N VAL A 985 -41.75 8.76 11.98
CA VAL A 985 -40.74 8.95 13.03
C VAL A 985 -40.29 10.42 13.11
N LYS A 986 -40.31 11.14 11.98
CA LYS A 986 -39.98 12.58 11.95
C LYS A 986 -41.09 13.43 12.55
N ALA A 987 -42.37 13.08 12.37
CA ALA A 987 -43.48 13.76 13.05
C ALA A 987 -43.46 13.50 14.56
N GLU A 988 -43.19 12.25 14.98
CA GLU A 988 -43.02 11.87 16.39
C GLU A 988 -41.92 12.73 17.06
N GLN A 989 -40.75 12.85 16.40
CA GLN A 989 -39.63 13.69 16.87
C GLN A 989 -39.98 15.19 16.91
N ARG A 990 -40.74 15.72 15.93
CA ARG A 990 -41.19 17.11 15.94
C ARG A 990 -42.14 17.39 17.12
N ALA A 991 -43.13 16.54 17.33
CA ALA A 991 -44.09 16.67 18.43
C ALA A 991 -43.41 16.54 19.82
N GLU A 992 -42.38 15.70 19.93
CA GLU A 992 -41.56 15.61 21.14
C GLU A 992 -40.72 16.88 21.38
N ALA A 993 -40.11 17.45 20.33
CA ALA A 993 -39.38 18.70 20.43
C ALA A 993 -40.30 19.89 20.80
N GLU A 994 -41.49 19.98 20.21
CA GLU A 994 -42.50 20.99 20.54
C GLU A 994 -43.00 20.87 21.99
N ARG A 995 -43.19 19.64 22.49
CA ARG A 995 -43.55 19.38 23.89
C ARG A 995 -42.48 19.87 24.86
N LEU A 996 -41.21 19.57 24.58
CA LEU A 996 -40.06 20.02 25.39
C LEU A 996 -39.87 21.55 25.32
N GLU A 997 -40.14 22.16 24.18
CA GLU A 997 -40.12 23.62 24.00
C GLU A 997 -41.23 24.30 24.81
N ALA A 998 -42.46 23.77 24.77
CA ALA A 998 -43.58 24.27 25.57
C ALA A 998 -43.31 24.17 27.08
N GLU A 999 -42.72 23.04 27.52
CA GLU A 999 -42.28 22.85 28.91
C GLU A 999 -41.21 23.88 29.32
N ARG A 1000 -40.23 24.18 28.44
CA ARG A 1000 -39.23 25.22 28.69
C ARG A 1000 -39.84 26.62 28.75
N ILE A 1001 -40.82 26.93 27.90
CA ILE A 1001 -41.51 28.23 27.90
C ILE A 1001 -42.32 28.43 29.19
N GLU A 1002 -43.04 27.41 29.66
CA GLU A 1002 -43.79 27.52 30.92
C GLU A 1002 -42.85 27.63 32.12
N ALA A 1003 -41.73 26.89 32.16
CA ALA A 1003 -40.70 27.05 33.17
C ALA A 1003 -40.11 28.49 33.17
N ALA A 1004 -39.82 29.04 32.00
CA ALA A 1004 -39.36 30.42 31.87
C ALA A 1004 -40.42 31.46 32.27
N ARG A 1005 -41.71 31.20 32.04
CA ARG A 1005 -42.82 32.04 32.49
C ARG A 1005 -42.97 32.00 34.01
N VAL A 1006 -42.86 30.84 34.64
CA VAL A 1006 -42.87 30.70 36.10
C VAL A 1006 -41.69 31.45 36.73
N GLU A 1007 -40.50 31.35 36.15
CA GLU A 1007 -39.33 32.09 36.62
C GLU A 1007 -39.45 33.60 36.39
N ALA A 1008 -39.97 34.05 35.24
CA ALA A 1008 -40.25 35.46 34.98
C ALA A 1008 -41.29 36.03 35.97
N ALA A 1009 -42.32 35.25 36.32
CA ALA A 1009 -43.29 35.64 37.35
C ALA A 1009 -42.65 35.71 38.76
N ARG A 1010 -41.70 34.80 39.08
CA ARG A 1010 -40.91 34.85 40.33
C ARG A 1010 -40.04 36.11 40.39
N VAL A 1011 -39.37 36.46 39.30
CA VAL A 1011 -38.53 37.66 39.19
C VAL A 1011 -39.35 38.94 39.25
N GLU A 1012 -40.50 39.01 38.57
CA GLU A 1012 -41.37 40.20 38.64
C GLU A 1012 -42.03 40.35 40.01
N ALA A 1013 -42.42 39.27 40.69
CA ALA A 1013 -42.88 39.32 42.08
C ALA A 1013 -41.79 39.87 43.03
N ALA A 1014 -40.54 39.43 42.86
CA ALA A 1014 -39.41 39.97 43.61
C ALA A 1014 -39.13 41.45 43.29
N ARG A 1015 -39.29 41.86 42.03
CA ARG A 1015 -39.17 43.26 41.60
C ARG A 1015 -40.27 44.15 42.17
N VAL A 1016 -41.52 43.68 42.20
CA VAL A 1016 -42.65 44.42 42.78
C VAL A 1016 -42.42 44.66 44.28
N GLU A 1017 -41.94 43.65 45.01
CA GLU A 1017 -41.60 43.81 46.44
C GLU A 1017 -40.41 44.76 46.64
N ALA A 1018 -39.37 44.69 45.79
CA ALA A 1018 -38.27 45.65 45.81
C ALA A 1018 -38.73 47.10 45.52
N ALA A 1019 -39.64 47.29 44.56
CA ALA A 1019 -40.22 48.59 44.23
C ALA A 1019 -41.10 49.13 45.39
N ARG A 1020 -41.80 48.25 46.11
CA ARG A 1020 -42.57 48.61 47.31
C ARG A 1020 -41.67 49.11 48.45
N ILE A 1021 -40.53 48.47 48.66
CA ILE A 1021 -39.52 48.89 49.64
C ILE A 1021 -38.94 50.27 49.26
N GLU A 1022 -38.64 50.51 47.99
CA GLU A 1022 -38.06 51.78 47.55
C GLU A 1022 -39.09 52.92 47.52
N ALA A 1023 -40.36 52.64 47.20
CA ALA A 1023 -41.45 53.62 47.34
C ALA A 1023 -41.63 54.08 48.80
N ALA A 1024 -41.50 53.16 49.77
CA ALA A 1024 -41.54 53.51 51.19
C ALA A 1024 -40.37 54.40 51.63
N ARG A 1025 -39.17 54.22 51.05
CA ARG A 1025 -38.02 55.14 51.23
C ARG A 1025 -38.26 56.52 50.64
N LEU A 1026 -38.79 56.57 49.42
CA LEU A 1026 -39.05 57.83 48.71
C LEU A 1026 -40.10 58.70 49.42
N GLU A 1027 -41.14 58.09 49.99
CA GLU A 1027 -42.13 58.83 50.78
C GLU A 1027 -41.53 59.41 52.07
N ALA A 1028 -40.67 58.66 52.77
CA ALA A 1028 -39.93 59.17 53.92
C ALA A 1028 -39.05 60.39 53.57
N ALA A 1029 -38.41 60.39 52.39
CA ALA A 1029 -37.63 61.53 51.90
C ALA A 1029 -38.49 62.74 51.48
N ARG A 1030 -39.69 62.49 50.93
CA ARG A 1030 -40.65 63.56 50.55
C ARG A 1030 -41.17 64.34 51.74
N VAL A 1031 -41.48 63.66 52.84
CA VAL A 1031 -41.92 64.30 54.09
C VAL A 1031 -40.85 65.27 54.63
N GLU A 1032 -39.58 64.89 54.58
CA GLU A 1032 -38.48 65.75 55.01
C GLU A 1032 -38.27 66.96 54.07
N THR A 1033 -38.42 66.76 52.75
CA THR A 1033 -38.28 67.84 51.76
C THR A 1033 -39.40 68.89 51.88
N ALA A 1034 -40.66 68.45 52.10
CA ALA A 1034 -41.80 69.35 52.29
C ALA A 1034 -41.67 70.23 53.55
N ARG A 1035 -40.97 69.75 54.58
CA ARG A 1035 -40.67 70.51 55.80
C ARG A 1035 -39.75 71.71 55.53
N VAL A 1036 -38.86 71.60 54.54
CA VAL A 1036 -37.90 72.66 54.18
C VAL A 1036 -38.56 73.74 53.30
N GLU A 1037 -39.40 73.36 52.33
CA GLU A 1037 -40.05 74.34 51.44
C GLU A 1037 -41.07 75.24 52.16
N ALA A 1038 -41.72 74.75 53.22
CA ALA A 1038 -42.65 75.55 54.03
C ALA A 1038 -41.97 76.77 54.67
N ALA A 1039 -40.68 76.68 55.01
CA ALA A 1039 -39.91 77.78 55.58
C ALA A 1039 -39.55 78.87 54.54
N ALA A 1040 -39.40 78.48 53.26
CA ALA A 1040 -38.97 79.40 52.20
C ALA A 1040 -40.10 80.33 51.70
N ARG A 1041 -41.37 79.86 51.70
CA ARG A 1041 -42.50 80.63 51.14
C ARG A 1041 -42.89 81.88 51.94
N ALA A 1042 -42.55 81.94 53.22
CA ALA A 1042 -42.82 83.11 54.07
C ALA A 1042 -41.97 84.34 53.69
N ALA A 1043 -40.82 84.16 53.03
CA ALA A 1043 -39.87 85.24 52.74
C ALA A 1043 -40.18 86.02 51.44
N PHE A 1044 -41.03 85.50 50.54
CA PHE A 1044 -41.19 86.04 49.18
C PHE A 1044 -42.33 87.06 49.01
N GLN A 1045 -43.26 87.17 49.96
CA GLN A 1045 -44.46 88.01 49.81
C GLN A 1045 -44.26 89.51 50.11
N SER A 1046 -43.06 89.97 50.44
CA SER A 1046 -42.80 91.35 50.88
C SER A 1046 -42.36 92.34 49.78
N GLU A 1047 -41.94 91.89 48.60
CA GLU A 1047 -41.18 92.72 47.64
C GLU A 1047 -42.01 93.29 46.46
N ALA A 1048 -43.23 92.79 46.22
CA ALA A 1048 -43.98 93.08 44.98
C ALA A 1048 -44.97 94.27 45.04
N ALA A 1049 -44.85 95.17 46.02
CA ALA A 1049 -45.85 96.19 46.35
C ALA A 1049 -45.52 97.63 45.87
N ARG A 1050 -44.86 97.81 44.71
CA ARG A 1050 -44.43 99.15 44.23
C ARG A 1050 -44.60 99.32 42.71
N THR A 1051 -45.32 100.39 42.31
CA THR A 1051 -45.74 100.80 40.93
C THR A 1051 -46.77 99.87 40.25
N GLY A 1052 -47.86 100.31 39.61
CA GLY A 1052 -48.49 101.64 39.37
C GLY A 1052 -49.28 101.60 38.03
N SER A 1053 -50.63 101.66 38.01
CA SER A 1053 -51.51 102.86 37.82
C SER A 1053 -51.26 103.65 36.52
N THR A 1054 -52.21 104.03 35.64
CA THR A 1054 -53.70 103.87 35.46
C THR A 1054 -54.06 104.31 34.01
N VAL A 1055 -55.22 104.04 33.36
CA VAL A 1055 -56.54 104.75 33.31
C VAL A 1055 -57.29 104.07 32.12
N ALA A 1056 -58.48 103.44 32.17
CA ALA A 1056 -59.89 103.83 32.44
C ALA A 1056 -60.71 104.42 31.25
N ASN A 1057 -61.78 103.69 30.85
CA ASN A 1057 -63.15 104.12 30.43
C ASN A 1057 -63.85 102.97 29.65
N THR A 1058 -64.84 102.24 30.21
CA THR A 1058 -66.31 102.49 30.21
C THR A 1058 -66.94 102.51 28.80
N ASP A 1059 -67.70 101.50 28.34
CA ASP A 1059 -69.08 101.07 28.74
C ASP A 1059 -70.16 102.13 28.32
N PRO A 1060 -71.38 101.82 27.80
CA PRO A 1060 -72.15 100.56 27.94
C PRO A 1060 -73.07 100.06 26.77
N SER A 1061 -73.58 98.80 26.88
CA SER A 1061 -74.97 98.30 26.61
C SER A 1061 -75.72 98.50 25.25
N LEU A 1062 -76.79 97.80 24.82
CA LEU A 1062 -77.42 96.45 25.04
C LEU A 1062 -78.60 96.25 24.01
N SER A 1063 -78.96 94.98 23.70
CA SER A 1063 -80.34 94.45 23.37
C SER A 1063 -81.00 94.41 21.95
N SER A 1064 -81.50 93.20 21.59
CA SER A 1064 -82.78 92.81 20.88
C SER A 1064 -83.07 93.13 19.38
N ALA A 1065 -83.96 92.44 18.61
CA ALA A 1065 -84.38 91.01 18.49
C ALA A 1065 -85.41 90.75 17.32
N ALA A 1066 -85.13 89.86 16.34
CA ALA A 1066 -86.04 89.12 15.39
C ALA A 1066 -87.12 89.87 14.53
N PRO A 1067 -87.90 89.23 13.61
CA PRO A 1067 -87.65 88.24 12.52
C PRO A 1067 -88.08 88.80 11.11
N PRO A 1068 -88.08 88.02 10.00
CA PRO A 1068 -88.97 88.36 8.88
C PRO A 1068 -89.68 87.18 8.17
N ALA A 1069 -91.00 87.13 8.32
CA ALA A 1069 -91.88 86.90 7.17
C ALA A 1069 -91.79 88.12 6.21
N THR A 1070 -92.43 88.09 5.04
CA THR A 1070 -92.38 89.17 4.04
C THR A 1070 -92.99 90.51 4.48
N ALA A 1071 -92.23 91.23 5.30
CA ALA A 1071 -92.02 92.67 5.28
C ALA A 1071 -90.49 92.90 5.49
N ALA A 1072 -90.00 94.06 5.10
CA ALA A 1072 -88.58 94.46 5.02
C ALA A 1072 -87.86 94.60 6.40
N PRO A 1073 -86.51 94.85 6.52
CA PRO A 1073 -85.32 94.46 5.71
C PRO A 1073 -83.97 94.19 6.49
N ILE A 1074 -82.83 93.98 5.77
CA ILE A 1074 -81.37 94.26 6.13
C ILE A 1074 -80.42 93.18 6.78
N LYS A 1075 -79.55 92.58 5.93
CA LYS A 1075 -78.03 92.56 5.86
C LYS A 1075 -77.06 92.16 7.04
N ALA A 1076 -76.11 91.25 6.70
CA ALA A 1076 -74.62 91.26 6.93
C ALA A 1076 -73.89 90.51 8.11
N THR A 1077 -73.14 89.46 7.73
CA THR A 1077 -71.73 89.08 8.08
C THR A 1077 -71.08 89.33 9.47
N ARG A 1078 -70.61 88.26 10.13
CA ARG A 1078 -69.19 87.97 10.53
C ARG A 1078 -69.10 86.79 11.52
N ASP A 1079 -67.95 86.10 11.49
CA ASP A 1079 -67.27 85.32 12.57
C ASP A 1079 -66.71 83.98 12.08
N ALA A 1080 -65.53 84.07 11.47
CA ALA A 1080 -64.64 82.95 11.15
C ALA A 1080 -63.22 83.38 11.55
N ALA A 1081 -62.81 83.07 12.78
CA ALA A 1081 -61.48 83.37 13.32
C ALA A 1081 -61.06 82.49 14.53
N ASP A 1082 -62.00 82.06 15.39
CA ASP A 1082 -61.63 81.55 16.73
C ASP A 1082 -61.52 80.01 16.89
N ASN A 1083 -61.58 79.22 15.81
CA ASN A 1083 -61.55 77.75 15.88
C ASN A 1083 -60.26 77.07 15.34
N GLU A 1084 -59.27 77.82 14.83
CA GLU A 1084 -58.01 77.21 14.34
C GLU A 1084 -56.94 76.97 15.43
N ALA A 1085 -57.12 77.50 16.64
CA ALA A 1085 -56.14 77.36 17.73
C ALA A 1085 -56.23 76.01 18.50
N VAL A 1086 -57.33 75.26 18.38
CA VAL A 1086 -57.56 74.01 19.13
C VAL A 1086 -57.15 72.76 18.33
N ASP A 1087 -57.29 72.80 17.00
CA ASP A 1087 -56.91 71.70 16.09
C ASP A 1087 -55.38 71.53 15.95
N ALA A 1088 -54.61 72.63 16.08
CA ALA A 1088 -53.15 72.61 16.05
C ALA A 1088 -52.52 71.86 17.25
N GLY A 1089 -53.14 71.94 18.43
CA GLY A 1089 -52.65 71.26 19.65
C GLY A 1089 -52.86 69.75 19.61
N PHE A 1090 -53.95 69.28 19.01
CA PHE A 1090 -54.24 67.84 18.92
C PHE A 1090 -53.30 67.13 17.92
N LYS A 1091 -53.03 67.77 16.77
CA LYS A 1091 -52.12 67.25 15.74
C LYS A 1091 -50.66 67.13 16.19
N GLN A 1092 -50.17 67.97 17.10
CA GLN A 1092 -48.81 67.83 17.64
C GLN A 1092 -48.66 66.60 18.56
N VAL A 1093 -49.68 66.24 19.34
CA VAL A 1093 -49.65 65.05 20.20
C VAL A 1093 -49.73 63.77 19.36
N GLU A 1094 -50.57 63.76 18.32
CA GLU A 1094 -50.72 62.63 17.40
C GLU A 1094 -49.44 62.39 16.55
N GLN A 1095 -48.76 63.46 16.09
CA GLN A 1095 -47.47 63.36 15.42
C GLN A 1095 -46.34 62.88 16.36
N GLN A 1096 -46.33 63.31 17.63
CA GLN A 1096 -45.36 62.79 18.61
C GLN A 1096 -45.58 61.30 18.90
N ALA A 1097 -46.82 60.86 19.11
CA ALA A 1097 -47.15 59.45 19.30
C ALA A 1097 -46.75 58.59 18.10
N SER A 1098 -47.06 59.03 16.87
CA SER A 1098 -46.65 58.35 15.64
C SER A 1098 -45.13 58.22 15.52
N SER A 1099 -44.38 59.27 15.88
CA SER A 1099 -42.91 59.25 15.81
C SER A 1099 -42.27 58.28 16.83
N GLU A 1100 -42.93 58.06 17.96
CA GLU A 1100 -42.42 57.20 19.03
C GLU A 1100 -42.76 55.72 18.81
N ASP A 1101 -43.91 55.43 18.20
CA ASP A 1101 -44.21 54.08 17.71
C ASP A 1101 -43.39 53.71 16.46
N GLU A 1102 -43.10 54.64 15.53
CA GLU A 1102 -42.09 54.41 14.49
C GLU A 1102 -40.69 54.17 15.08
N ARG A 1103 -40.31 54.84 16.18
CA ARG A 1103 -39.05 54.58 16.86
C ARG A 1103 -39.02 53.18 17.47
N ARG A 1104 -40.11 52.73 18.12
CA ARG A 1104 -40.25 51.36 18.67
C ARG A 1104 -40.28 50.30 17.58
N GLU A 1105 -40.93 50.56 16.46
CA GLU A 1105 -40.96 49.69 15.28
C GLU A 1105 -39.55 49.55 14.68
N ASN A 1106 -38.80 50.65 14.57
CA ASN A 1106 -37.41 50.64 14.13
C ASN A 1106 -36.46 49.97 15.14
N GLU A 1107 -36.67 50.16 16.46
CA GLU A 1107 -35.93 49.45 17.51
C GLU A 1107 -36.24 47.94 17.48
N ARG A 1108 -37.49 47.52 17.24
CA ARG A 1108 -37.87 46.11 17.02
C ARG A 1108 -37.23 45.55 15.75
N LYS A 1109 -37.23 46.27 14.63
CA LYS A 1109 -36.55 45.87 13.39
C LYS A 1109 -35.03 45.78 13.58
N ALA A 1110 -34.43 46.69 14.34
CA ALA A 1110 -33.01 46.63 14.70
C ALA A 1110 -32.69 45.45 15.64
N ALA A 1111 -33.57 45.14 16.61
CA ALA A 1111 -33.44 43.96 17.47
C ALA A 1111 -33.58 42.65 16.69
N ALA A 1112 -34.57 42.57 15.78
CA ALA A 1112 -34.76 41.44 14.87
C ALA A 1112 -33.57 41.28 13.91
N ALA A 1113 -33.01 42.37 13.37
CA ALA A 1113 -31.81 42.35 12.55
C ALA A 1113 -30.57 41.89 13.34
N ARG A 1114 -30.42 42.31 14.61
CA ARG A 1114 -29.36 41.82 15.51
C ARG A 1114 -29.54 40.33 15.84
N ALA A 1115 -30.77 39.87 16.07
CA ALA A 1115 -31.08 38.45 16.30
C ALA A 1115 -30.81 37.60 15.04
N ALA A 1116 -31.20 38.08 13.85
CA ALA A 1116 -30.90 37.44 12.57
C ALA A 1116 -29.38 37.42 12.29
N ALA A 1117 -28.65 38.49 12.61
CA ALA A 1117 -27.19 38.53 12.51
C ALA A 1117 -26.52 37.56 13.50
N ALA A 1118 -27.04 37.44 14.72
CA ALA A 1118 -26.57 36.47 15.70
C ALA A 1118 -26.87 35.02 15.26
N ALA A 1119 -28.04 34.75 14.70
CA ALA A 1119 -28.39 33.45 14.12
C ALA A 1119 -27.52 33.11 12.90
N ALA A 1120 -27.24 34.08 12.02
CA ALA A 1120 -26.31 33.92 10.90
C ALA A 1120 -24.86 33.70 11.37
N ALA A 1121 -24.43 34.35 12.45
CA ALA A 1121 -23.13 34.12 13.07
C ALA A 1121 -23.05 32.73 13.73
N ALA A 1122 -24.11 32.29 14.43
CA ALA A 1122 -24.22 30.95 14.99
C ALA A 1122 -24.24 29.87 13.88
N HIS A 1123 -24.90 30.12 12.75
CA HIS A 1123 -24.90 29.23 11.60
C HIS A 1123 -23.52 29.19 10.91
N ARG A 1124 -22.82 30.33 10.77
CA ARG A 1124 -21.41 30.33 10.31
C ARG A 1124 -20.50 29.58 11.28
N ALA A 1125 -20.71 29.72 12.59
CA ALA A 1125 -19.94 28.99 13.60
C ALA A 1125 -20.25 27.48 13.58
N SER A 1126 -21.49 27.07 13.33
CA SER A 1126 -21.85 25.65 13.18
C SER A 1126 -21.31 25.05 11.87
N VAL A 1127 -21.33 25.81 10.77
CA VAL A 1127 -20.68 25.42 9.50
C VAL A 1127 -19.16 25.37 9.63
N GLN A 1128 -18.53 26.29 10.36
CA GLN A 1128 -17.09 26.23 10.65
C GLN A 1128 -16.72 25.05 11.56
N ARG A 1129 -17.54 24.70 12.57
CA ARG A 1129 -17.35 23.47 13.37
C ARG A 1129 -17.58 22.20 12.54
N ALA A 1130 -18.58 22.19 11.66
CA ALA A 1130 -18.82 21.07 10.75
C ALA A 1130 -17.68 20.87 9.75
N ASN A 1131 -17.07 21.95 9.26
CA ASN A 1131 -15.90 21.91 8.38
C ASN A 1131 -14.62 21.52 9.13
N ALA A 1132 -14.43 22.00 10.37
CA ALA A 1132 -13.32 21.55 11.23
C ALA A 1132 -13.41 20.03 11.52
N ASN A 1133 -14.61 19.51 11.79
CA ASN A 1133 -14.87 18.08 11.97
C ASN A 1133 -14.80 17.27 10.67
N ARG A 1134 -14.77 17.91 9.49
CA ARG A 1134 -14.53 17.25 8.19
C ARG A 1134 -13.05 17.24 7.78
N ALA A 1135 -12.22 18.11 8.35
CA ALA A 1135 -10.80 18.24 8.02
C ALA A 1135 -9.87 17.39 8.91
N GLY A 1136 -10.38 16.84 10.03
CA GLY A 1136 -9.61 15.98 10.94
C GLY A 1136 -10.35 14.67 11.24
N GLY A 1137 -10.15 13.66 10.39
CA GLY A 1137 -10.90 12.39 10.44
C GLY A 1137 -10.09 11.16 10.04
N GLY A 1138 -8.89 10.99 10.61
CA GLY A 1138 -8.10 9.76 10.46
C GLY A 1138 -8.20 8.87 11.70
N SER A 1139 -8.82 7.68 11.54
CA SER A 1139 -8.83 6.50 12.44
C SER A 1139 -9.13 6.68 13.94
N GLY A 1140 -10.07 5.88 14.46
CA GLY A 1140 -10.16 5.60 15.91
C GLY A 1140 -11.58 5.39 16.43
N GLY A 1141 -12.08 4.15 16.36
CA GLY A 1141 -13.45 3.80 16.73
C GLY A 1141 -13.80 3.83 18.23
N GLY A 1142 -15.05 3.44 18.51
CA GLY A 1142 -15.49 3.00 19.85
C GLY A 1142 -16.58 3.88 20.48
N TYR A 1143 -17.81 3.36 20.51
CA TYR A 1143 -18.88 3.93 21.34
C TYR A 1143 -18.54 3.80 22.83
N GLY A 1144 -18.59 4.92 23.55
CA GLY A 1144 -18.26 4.95 24.98
C GLY A 1144 -18.53 6.33 25.60
N ALA A 1145 -19.78 6.78 25.59
CA ALA A 1145 -20.17 8.06 26.19
C ALA A 1145 -20.00 8.06 27.71
N THR A 1146 -18.81 8.42 28.20
CA THR A 1146 -18.60 8.80 29.60
C THR A 1146 -18.95 10.28 29.76
N ILE A 1147 -20.01 10.58 30.51
CA ILE A 1147 -20.35 11.94 30.92
C ILE A 1147 -19.27 12.40 31.92
N ARG A 1148 -18.37 13.30 31.49
CA ARG A 1148 -17.23 13.77 32.31
C ARG A 1148 -17.47 15.10 33.05
N SER A 1149 -18.60 15.75 32.80
CA SER A 1149 -19.08 16.91 33.54
C SER A 1149 -20.58 17.04 33.31
N ILE A 1150 -21.35 17.35 34.35
CA ILE A 1150 -22.71 17.87 34.23
C ILE A 1150 -22.66 19.36 34.60
N ASP A 1151 -23.34 20.18 33.79
CA ASP A 1151 -23.58 21.60 34.08
C ASP A 1151 -24.99 21.71 34.68
N VAL A 1152 -25.09 22.30 35.88
CA VAL A 1152 -26.36 22.68 36.51
C VAL A 1152 -26.20 24.11 36.98
N ASP A 1153 -27.14 24.98 36.62
CA ASP A 1153 -27.20 26.39 37.02
C ASP A 1153 -25.90 27.20 36.82
N GLY A 1154 -25.14 26.85 35.77
CA GLY A 1154 -23.91 27.56 35.37
C GLY A 1154 -22.69 27.29 36.25
N GLN A 1155 -22.72 26.27 37.10
CA GLN A 1155 -21.55 25.77 37.81
C GLN A 1155 -21.18 24.35 37.39
N ARG A 1156 -19.92 24.20 36.96
CA ARG A 1156 -19.41 22.99 36.33
C ARG A 1156 -18.81 22.05 37.38
N PHE A 1157 -19.45 20.91 37.62
CA PHE A 1157 -18.96 19.89 38.55
C PHE A 1157 -18.12 18.85 37.81
N ASN A 1158 -16.81 18.83 38.07
CA ASN A 1158 -15.90 17.76 37.67
C ASN A 1158 -15.82 16.71 38.78
N LEU A 1159 -16.00 15.44 38.42
CA LEU A 1159 -15.78 14.30 39.31
C LEU A 1159 -14.35 13.79 39.13
N GLU A 1160 -13.46 14.04 40.12
CA GLU A 1160 -12.09 13.49 40.13
C GLU A 1160 -11.85 12.48 41.25
N GLY A 1161 -11.10 11.44 40.91
CA GLY A 1161 -10.56 10.41 41.81
C GLY A 1161 -10.35 9.08 41.07
N GLY A 1162 -9.13 8.60 40.81
CA GLY A 1162 -7.81 9.18 41.04
C GLY A 1162 -6.67 8.33 40.43
N GLY A 1163 -5.42 8.82 40.54
CA GLY A 1163 -4.21 8.24 39.92
C GLY A 1163 -3.94 8.86 38.54
N GLY A 1164 -2.85 9.60 38.28
CA GLY A 1164 -1.45 9.32 38.63
C GLY A 1164 -0.78 8.62 37.43
N SER A 1165 0.22 9.18 36.72
CA SER A 1165 1.16 10.26 37.07
C SER A 1165 1.88 10.90 35.87
N ASN A 1166 2.25 12.18 36.02
CA ASN A 1166 3.50 12.85 35.59
C ASN A 1166 4.01 12.86 34.12
N ASN A 1167 4.19 14.11 33.61
CA ASN A 1167 5.32 14.63 32.79
C ASN A 1167 5.60 14.03 31.38
N SER A 1168 6.06 14.79 30.37
CA SER A 1168 6.42 16.23 30.27
C SER A 1168 6.74 16.63 28.82
N GLY A 1169 6.63 17.91 28.47
CA GLY A 1169 7.57 18.55 27.51
C GLY A 1169 7.09 18.78 26.08
N ALA A 1170 7.01 20.06 25.72
CA ALA A 1170 6.85 20.61 24.35
C ALA A 1170 8.22 20.57 23.58
N PRO A 1171 8.41 21.13 22.35
CA PRO A 1171 7.54 22.07 21.63
C PRO A 1171 7.39 21.85 20.10
N ALA A 1172 6.67 22.79 19.47
CA ALA A 1172 6.31 22.82 18.07
C ALA A 1172 7.34 23.51 17.15
N SER A 1173 7.24 23.20 15.85
CA SER A 1173 7.57 24.06 14.71
C SER A 1173 6.66 23.62 13.55
N GLY A 1174 6.07 24.48 12.72
CA GLY A 1174 6.24 25.92 12.56
C GLY A 1174 6.80 26.23 11.17
N GLY A 1175 5.93 26.40 10.16
CA GLY A 1175 6.32 26.71 8.79
C GLY A 1175 5.16 26.51 7.81
N ALA A 1176 4.93 27.48 6.92
CA ALA A 1176 3.80 27.49 5.99
C ALA A 1176 4.27 27.40 4.54
N GLN A 1177 3.50 26.70 3.69
CA GLN A 1177 2.95 27.22 2.42
C GLN A 1177 1.94 26.23 1.84
#